data_AF-A0AAD9J565-F1
#
_entry.id   AF-A0AAD9J565-F1
#
_cell.length_a   1.000
_cell.length_b   1.000
_cell.length_c   1.000
_cell.angle_alpha   90.00
_cell.angle_beta   90.00
_cell.angle_gamma   90.00
#
_symmetry.space_group_name_H-M   'P 1'
#
loop_
_entity.id
_entity.type
_entity.pdbx_description
1 polymer ?
#
loop_
_entity_poly.entity_id
_entity_poly.type
_entity_poly.pdbx_seq_one_letter_code
_entity_poly.pdbx_strand_id
1 'polypeptide(L)'
;MLLVNPFYSILQPTYLFQKVSRIVEQFKKESPEIPIISLGIGDVTQALPSLAIEALHNAVDEMAHANTFHGYGPEQGYDFLRTAIAKYDFQENLLSIDASEIFVSDGSKCDIANFQELFSPHVSVAIPDPVYPVYLDTNVMAGRSGQWKNDHYENIIPLPATKENNYIPLPPELHVDVIYLCFPNNPTGSAATKEVLEQFVDYAREHKALILFDAAYESFIRHPDIPHSIYEIKGAHSCAIEFRSLSKSAGFTGLRCAYTVVPHACMIYSENGEKYSLNKLWNRRQSTKFNGVAYPIQKAAAAMYTPSGQAQIRELTDSYLKNARIIRSTLEEYGSKIAEVPRSGKKDIDLAVQAAHKAATRWAKTSASQRSEILFKIADRMQKNLEKLAIVETWDNGKAIRETLAADIPLAIDHFRYFGSVIRAEAGEISDIDADTVSMEVHEPLGIVGQIIPWNFPILMLTWKMAPALAAGNCTIIKTAEQTPISALILFELIGDLIPPGVANIVTGFGPEAGKPLAQHPDIKKVAFTGETTTGRLIMQYASENIIPVTLELGGKSPNVFLESVMDKDDAFLDKAVEGLVLFAFNQGEVCTCPSRALIQENIYDKFMERCLTRISAITMDDPLDSDTMMGAQASNDQYEKILNYIDIGKQEGAEVLIGGEKYANSLYPQGYYIKPTVFKGHNKMRIFQEEIFGPVLSVTTFKDQDEALKIANDTTYGLGSGVWTRDIHQMQLLSRGIEAGRVWCNCYHAYPAHASFGGYKKSVDFLQEQSIQENTKKGIMIATLFKDIGCHNAHIVLSDNNGIHPQRTKNAGRISTSEQLPSSQWSLFAQGCEHIARNILEKTGIRTVYHHHCAGWIETPFELEKLMSMTSPELLGLCLDTGHYCFAGGSPESIIESYGKRIWHVHFKDCDAAIAHQSRVRRWDYFTSLQHGIFCPLGKGCVNFHEVIKKLKNINYHGWIVVEQDILPGMGTPKRYAQENRMYLNKFGV
;
A
#
# COMPACT_ATOMS: atom_id res chain seq x y z
N MET A 1 -16.68 28.16 40.98
CA MET A 1 -15.74 27.38 40.15
C MET A 1 -15.62 28.08 38.82
N LEU A 2 -14.44 28.56 38.45
CA LEU A 2 -14.19 29.15 37.14
C LEU A 2 -13.97 28.00 36.14
N LEU A 3 -14.76 27.94 35.07
CA LEU A 3 -14.66 26.89 34.05
C LEU A 3 -13.70 27.35 32.92
N VAL A 4 -12.87 26.44 32.44
CA VAL A 4 -11.99 26.68 31.29
C VAL A 4 -12.81 26.78 29.99
N ASN A 5 -12.35 27.55 29.01
CA ASN A 5 -12.92 27.50 27.66
C ASN A 5 -12.70 26.08 27.08
N PRO A 6 -13.77 25.28 26.85
CA PRO A 6 -13.64 23.89 26.44
C PRO A 6 -13.00 23.72 25.06
N PHE A 7 -12.94 24.77 24.24
CA PHE A 7 -12.32 24.68 22.93
C PHE A 7 -10.78 24.62 22.99
N TYR A 8 -10.17 25.01 24.11
CA TYR A 8 -8.73 24.86 24.30
C TYR A 8 -8.31 23.40 24.51
N SER A 9 -9.21 22.52 24.98
CA SER A 9 -8.88 21.10 25.19
C SER A 9 -8.95 20.25 23.93
N ILE A 10 -9.50 20.78 22.84
CA ILE A 10 -9.59 20.07 21.54
C ILE A 10 -8.55 20.54 20.53
N LEU A 11 -7.72 21.54 20.87
CA LEU A 11 -6.59 21.99 20.05
C LEU A 11 -5.60 20.84 19.85
N GLN A 12 -5.29 20.54 18.59
CA GLN A 12 -4.25 19.57 18.29
C GLN A 12 -2.86 20.19 18.48
N PRO A 13 -1.87 19.42 18.99
CA PRO A 13 -0.48 19.86 18.98
C PRO A 13 -0.06 20.17 17.54
N THR A 14 0.56 21.33 17.31
CA THR A 14 1.03 21.72 15.98
C THR A 14 2.14 20.77 15.53
N TYR A 15 1.75 19.71 14.82
CA TYR A 15 2.55 18.50 14.61
C TYR A 15 3.88 18.77 13.91
N LEU A 16 3.90 19.71 12.95
CA LEU A 16 5.08 19.93 12.11
C LEU A 16 6.23 20.62 12.87
N PHE A 17 6.00 21.78 13.48
CA PHE A 17 7.09 22.57 14.06
C PHE A 17 7.65 21.97 15.35
N GLN A 18 6.80 21.44 16.23
CA GLN A 18 7.28 20.76 17.43
C GLN A 18 8.05 19.48 17.11
N LYS A 19 7.63 18.74 16.07
CA LYS A 19 8.34 17.54 15.61
C LYS A 19 9.70 17.91 15.02
N VAL A 20 9.78 18.93 14.17
CA VAL A 20 11.05 19.43 13.62
C VAL A 20 11.99 19.87 14.75
N SER A 21 11.51 20.67 15.71
CA SER A 21 12.34 21.09 16.85
C SER A 21 12.85 19.90 17.66
N ARG A 22 12.00 18.89 17.94
CA ARG A 22 12.43 17.67 18.65
C ARG A 22 13.49 16.88 17.89
N ILE A 23 13.33 16.74 16.56
CA ILE A 23 14.31 16.06 15.70
C ILE A 23 15.64 16.80 15.73
N VAL A 24 15.62 18.13 15.57
CA VAL A 24 16.84 18.96 15.62
C VAL A 24 17.50 18.88 17.00
N GLU A 25 16.74 18.93 18.09
CA GLU A 25 17.28 18.78 19.44
C GLU A 25 17.87 17.40 19.70
N GLN A 26 17.23 16.35 19.19
CA GLN A 26 17.72 14.99 19.29
C GLN A 26 19.03 14.84 18.51
N PHE A 27 19.07 15.32 17.27
CA PHE A 27 20.27 15.30 16.44
C PHE A 27 21.43 16.11 17.07
N LYS A 28 21.15 17.28 17.65
CA LYS A 28 22.16 18.08 18.39
C LYS A 28 22.74 17.32 19.59
N LYS A 29 21.94 16.48 20.25
CA LYS A 29 22.40 15.65 21.39
C LYS A 29 23.21 14.45 20.91
N GLU A 30 22.81 13.84 19.80
CA GLU A 30 23.44 12.64 19.23
C GLU A 30 24.71 12.97 18.43
N SER A 31 24.84 14.20 17.92
CA SER A 31 25.95 14.64 17.06
C SER A 31 26.41 16.06 17.40
N PRO A 32 26.95 16.29 18.61
CA PRO A 32 27.32 17.63 19.08
C PRO A 32 28.45 18.29 18.27
N GLU A 33 29.28 17.49 17.61
CA GLU A 33 30.36 17.95 16.73
C GLU A 33 29.92 18.39 15.33
N ILE A 34 28.69 18.06 14.91
CA ILE A 34 28.19 18.39 13.56
C ILE A 34 27.53 19.77 13.59
N PRO A 35 28.07 20.77 12.86
CA PRO A 35 27.45 22.08 12.77
C PRO A 35 26.13 21.99 12.00
N ILE A 36 25.03 22.38 12.64
CA ILE A 36 23.71 22.41 12.02
C ILE A 36 23.44 23.79 11.45
N ILE A 37 23.12 23.84 10.15
CA ILE A 37 22.53 25.02 9.52
C ILE A 37 21.04 25.01 9.85
N SER A 38 20.64 25.81 10.86
CA SER A 38 19.24 25.94 11.26
C SER A 38 18.53 26.91 10.31
N LEU A 39 17.45 26.44 9.67
CA LEU A 39 16.60 27.21 8.76
C LEU A 39 15.15 27.19 9.26
N GLY A 40 14.97 27.09 10.59
CA GLY A 40 13.69 26.86 11.23
C GLY A 40 12.89 28.15 11.45
N ILE A 41 11.66 27.99 11.97
CA ILE A 41 10.84 29.14 12.36
C ILE A 41 11.52 29.93 13.48
N GLY A 42 11.77 31.21 13.22
CA GLY A 42 12.37 32.13 14.18
C GLY A 42 13.85 32.46 13.92
N ASP A 43 14.50 31.76 12.98
CA ASP A 43 15.87 32.05 12.55
C ASP A 43 15.88 33.30 11.63
N VAL A 44 15.82 34.48 12.25
CA VAL A 44 16.02 35.76 11.55
C VAL A 44 17.51 36.01 11.45
N THR A 45 18.08 35.85 10.25
CA THR A 45 19.54 35.86 10.05
C THR A 45 20.09 37.21 9.60
N GLN A 46 19.23 38.20 9.38
CA GLN A 46 19.60 39.53 8.90
C GLN A 46 19.12 40.62 9.86
N ALA A 47 19.94 41.67 10.02
CA ALA A 47 19.61 42.84 10.82
C ALA A 47 18.55 43.74 10.13
N LEU A 48 18.02 44.72 10.86
CA LEU A 48 17.13 45.73 10.31
C LEU A 48 17.84 46.58 9.25
N PRO A 49 17.14 47.02 8.19
CA PRO A 49 17.66 48.01 7.24
C PRO A 49 18.20 49.26 7.96
N SER A 50 19.34 49.77 7.51
CA SER A 50 20.01 50.95 8.10
C SER A 50 19.08 52.16 8.23
N LEU A 51 18.22 52.39 7.22
CA LEU A 51 17.24 53.48 7.24
C LEU A 51 16.15 53.28 8.31
N ALA A 52 15.79 52.04 8.61
CA ALA A 52 14.85 51.76 9.69
C ALA A 52 15.49 52.08 11.05
N ILE A 53 16.78 51.76 11.22
CA ILE A 53 17.54 52.09 12.44
C ILE A 53 17.67 53.60 12.62
N GLU A 54 18.03 54.33 11.57
CA GLU A 54 18.12 55.80 11.61
C GLU A 54 16.77 56.43 11.98
N ALA A 55 15.69 55.97 11.34
CA ALA A 55 14.34 56.45 11.63
C ALA A 55 13.87 56.10 13.06
N LEU A 56 14.29 54.96 13.61
CA LEU A 56 14.07 54.62 15.02
C LEU A 56 14.80 55.60 15.95
N HIS A 57 16.08 55.90 15.71
CA HIS A 57 16.82 56.86 16.51
C HIS A 57 16.18 58.26 16.46
N ASN A 58 15.88 58.75 15.26
CA ASN A 58 15.23 60.06 15.09
C ASN A 58 13.87 60.11 15.82
N ALA A 59 13.08 59.05 15.75
CA ALA A 59 11.79 59.02 16.45
C ALA A 59 11.94 58.90 17.97
N VAL A 60 12.99 58.24 18.48
CA VAL A 60 13.30 58.23 19.92
C VAL A 60 13.71 59.64 20.38
N ASP A 61 14.49 60.37 19.58
CA ASP A 61 14.87 61.75 19.88
C ASP A 61 13.64 62.68 19.88
N GLU A 62 12.71 62.52 18.93
CA GLU A 62 11.43 63.22 18.94
C GLU A 62 10.63 62.94 20.22
N MET A 63 10.66 61.70 20.72
CA MET A 63 9.99 61.30 21.96
C MET A 63 10.66 61.83 23.23
N ALA A 64 11.92 62.31 23.16
CA ALA A 64 12.68 62.78 24.31
C ALA A 64 12.31 64.21 24.75
N HIS A 65 11.60 64.97 23.92
CA HIS A 65 11.24 66.37 24.19
C HIS A 65 9.72 66.58 24.27
N ALA A 66 9.27 67.35 25.26
CA ALA A 66 7.85 67.55 25.52
C ALA A 66 7.07 68.19 24.35
N ASN A 67 7.72 68.99 23.51
CA ASN A 67 7.11 69.65 22.35
C ASN A 67 7.02 68.76 21.09
N THR A 68 7.73 67.62 21.06
CA THR A 68 7.72 66.65 19.95
C THR A 68 7.27 65.25 20.39
N PHE A 69 6.90 65.09 21.67
CA PHE A 69 6.43 63.83 22.23
C PHE A 69 5.08 63.39 21.62
N HIS A 70 4.98 62.12 21.27
CA HIS A 70 3.76 61.50 20.74
C HIS A 70 3.20 60.45 21.72
N GLY A 71 2.00 60.70 22.24
CA GLY A 71 1.27 59.78 23.13
C GLY A 71 0.56 58.65 22.37
N TYR A 72 -0.63 58.26 22.84
CA TYR A 72 -1.48 57.31 22.11
C TYR A 72 -1.79 57.86 20.71
N GLY A 73 -1.33 57.13 19.68
CA GLY A 73 -1.58 57.47 18.29
C GLY A 73 -3.01 57.15 17.86
N PRO A 74 -3.39 57.56 16.63
CA PRO A 74 -4.67 57.20 16.04
C PRO A 74 -4.82 55.67 15.94
N GLU A 75 -6.04 55.17 16.14
CA GLU A 75 -6.33 53.75 16.27
C GLU A 75 -6.05 52.95 14.99
N GLN A 76 -6.08 53.60 13.83
CA GLN A 76 -5.80 53.00 12.53
C GLN A 76 -4.33 53.12 12.11
N GLY A 77 -3.49 53.82 12.89
CA GLY A 77 -2.13 54.20 12.52
C GLY A 77 -2.03 55.63 11.99
N TYR A 78 -0.80 56.17 12.03
CA TYR A 78 -0.55 57.56 11.65
C TYR A 78 -0.71 57.76 10.14
N ASP A 79 -1.22 58.94 9.78
CA ASP A 79 -1.55 59.32 8.42
C ASP A 79 -0.34 59.21 7.45
N PHE A 80 0.85 59.60 7.90
CA PHE A 80 2.07 59.55 7.08
C PHE A 80 2.41 58.12 6.63
N LEU A 81 2.18 57.11 7.47
CA LEU A 81 2.50 55.72 7.14
C LEU A 81 1.39 55.13 6.27
N ARG A 82 0.12 55.39 6.61
CA ARG A 82 -1.03 54.90 5.84
C ARG A 82 -1.04 55.46 4.42
N THR A 83 -0.73 56.74 4.26
CA THR A 83 -0.60 57.38 2.94
C THR A 83 0.58 56.80 2.16
N ALA A 84 1.71 56.51 2.81
CA ALA A 84 2.84 55.86 2.17
C ALA A 84 2.48 54.44 1.69
N ILE A 85 1.83 53.64 2.54
CA ILE A 85 1.34 52.29 2.18
C ILE A 85 0.39 52.38 0.98
N ALA A 86 -0.64 53.22 1.06
CA ALA A 86 -1.62 53.39 -0.02
C ALA A 86 -0.94 53.73 -1.36
N LYS A 87 0.02 54.66 -1.31
CA LYS A 87 0.76 55.09 -2.49
C LYS A 87 1.60 53.97 -3.09
N TYR A 88 2.55 53.42 -2.32
CA TYR A 88 3.63 52.60 -2.86
C TYR A 88 3.26 51.13 -3.03
N ASP A 89 2.39 50.57 -2.18
CA ASP A 89 2.00 49.16 -2.32
C ASP A 89 0.84 48.98 -3.31
N PHE A 90 0.00 50.00 -3.49
CA PHE A 90 -1.24 49.89 -4.26
C PHE A 90 -1.35 50.90 -5.42
N GLN A 91 -1.33 52.21 -5.15
CA GLN A 91 -1.66 53.22 -6.17
C GLN A 91 -0.63 53.33 -7.29
N GLU A 92 0.67 53.12 -7.01
CA GLU A 92 1.71 53.06 -8.06
C GLU A 92 1.52 51.87 -9.01
N ASN A 93 0.84 50.81 -8.56
CA ASN A 93 0.41 49.68 -9.37
C ASN A 93 -1.01 49.85 -9.94
N LEU A 94 -1.53 51.09 -9.96
CA LEU A 94 -2.87 51.46 -10.45
C LEU A 94 -4.04 50.81 -9.68
N LEU A 95 -3.81 50.41 -8.42
CA LEU A 95 -4.84 49.86 -7.54
C LEU A 95 -5.48 50.98 -6.70
N SER A 96 -6.80 51.01 -6.66
CA SER A 96 -7.57 52.07 -5.98
C SER A 96 -7.81 51.77 -4.50
N ILE A 97 -6.75 51.77 -3.69
CA ILE A 97 -6.83 51.67 -2.22
C ILE A 97 -6.57 53.03 -1.57
N ASP A 98 -7.45 53.44 -0.66
CA ASP A 98 -7.33 54.71 0.06
C ASP A 98 -6.68 54.52 1.45
N ALA A 99 -5.98 55.54 1.94
CA ALA A 99 -5.36 55.51 3.27
C ALA A 99 -6.39 55.20 4.39
N SER A 100 -7.65 55.63 4.22
CA SER A 100 -8.74 55.35 5.16
C SER A 100 -9.13 53.86 5.25
N GLU A 101 -8.72 53.03 4.29
CA GLU A 101 -8.95 51.58 4.27
C GLU A 101 -7.83 50.78 4.93
N ILE A 102 -6.70 51.42 5.24
CA ILE A 102 -5.51 50.79 5.83
C ILE A 102 -5.51 50.96 7.35
N PHE A 103 -5.30 49.85 8.06
CA PHE A 103 -5.15 49.78 9.50
C PHE A 103 -3.78 49.21 9.86
N VAL A 104 -2.92 50.02 10.48
CA VAL A 104 -1.58 49.61 10.92
C VAL A 104 -1.68 48.81 12.22
N SER A 105 -1.02 47.65 12.26
CA SER A 105 -1.10 46.70 13.38
C SER A 105 0.25 46.06 13.72
N ASP A 106 0.30 45.41 14.88
CA ASP A 106 1.48 44.71 15.39
C ASP A 106 1.77 43.36 14.70
N GLY A 107 0.92 42.89 13.77
CA GLY A 107 1.18 41.68 12.99
C GLY A 107 -0.03 41.10 12.27
N SER A 108 0.16 40.58 11.05
CA SER A 108 -0.90 39.89 10.29
C SER A 108 -1.50 38.71 11.06
N LYS A 109 -0.66 37.97 11.79
CA LYS A 109 -1.09 36.90 12.71
C LYS A 109 -2.11 37.40 13.74
N CYS A 110 -1.87 38.57 14.35
CA CYS A 110 -2.77 39.15 15.34
C CYS A 110 -4.09 39.57 14.67
N ASP A 111 -4.01 40.28 13.54
CA ASP A 111 -5.20 40.75 12.83
C ASP A 111 -6.09 39.59 12.41
N ILE A 112 -5.53 38.57 11.76
CA ILE A 112 -6.26 37.38 11.32
C ILE A 112 -6.95 36.68 12.50
N ALA A 113 -6.23 36.53 13.63
CA ALA A 113 -6.79 35.96 14.86
C ALA A 113 -7.90 36.81 15.49
N ASN A 114 -7.96 38.10 15.17
CA ASN A 114 -8.89 39.07 15.73
C ASN A 114 -10.12 39.30 14.83
N PHE A 115 -10.01 39.09 13.52
CA PHE A 115 -11.15 39.20 12.58
C PHE A 115 -12.28 38.26 12.93
N GLN A 116 -11.93 37.08 13.44
CA GLN A 116 -12.90 36.09 13.90
C GLN A 116 -13.82 36.60 15.02
N GLU A 117 -13.48 37.68 15.73
CA GLU A 117 -14.37 38.32 16.71
C GLU A 117 -15.56 39.04 16.05
N LEU A 118 -15.47 39.36 14.76
CA LEU A 118 -16.51 40.06 14.01
C LEU A 118 -17.54 39.11 13.38
N PHE A 119 -17.26 37.80 13.35
CA PHE A 119 -18.07 36.83 12.65
C PHE A 119 -18.95 36.01 13.61
N SER A 120 -20.13 35.61 13.16
CA SER A 120 -21.00 34.71 13.90
C SER A 120 -20.26 33.40 14.25
N PRO A 121 -20.56 32.74 15.38
CA PRO A 121 -20.07 31.39 15.66
C PRO A 121 -20.54 30.34 14.64
N HIS A 122 -21.57 30.66 13.84
CA HIS A 122 -22.19 29.75 12.88
C HIS A 122 -21.66 29.88 11.46
N VAL A 123 -20.64 30.71 11.21
CA VAL A 123 -20.03 30.81 9.87
C VAL A 123 -19.25 29.54 9.54
N SER A 124 -19.40 29.09 8.30
CA SER A 124 -18.63 28.02 7.70
C SER A 124 -17.28 28.55 7.19
N VAL A 125 -16.21 27.77 7.36
CA VAL A 125 -14.84 28.24 7.11
C VAL A 125 -14.08 27.26 6.23
N ALA A 126 -13.45 27.77 5.18
CA ALA A 126 -12.52 27.02 4.32
C ALA A 126 -11.07 27.44 4.53
N ILE A 127 -10.18 26.46 4.67
CA ILE A 127 -8.77 26.68 5.05
C ILE A 127 -7.84 25.77 4.22
N PRO A 128 -6.74 26.30 3.63
CA PRO A 128 -5.72 25.51 2.93
C PRO A 128 -5.10 24.42 3.80
N ASP A 129 -4.87 23.23 3.27
CA ASP A 129 -4.21 22.11 3.98
C ASP A 129 -3.01 21.59 3.17
N PRO A 130 -1.75 21.70 3.65
CA PRO A 130 -1.33 22.16 4.98
C PRO A 130 -1.55 23.65 5.23
N VAL A 131 -1.76 24.01 6.49
CA VAL A 131 -2.14 25.37 6.91
C VAL A 131 -1.09 26.07 7.78
N TYR A 132 -1.05 27.40 7.70
CA TYR A 132 -0.52 28.22 8.78
C TYR A 132 -1.39 28.10 10.06
N PRO A 133 -0.84 27.63 11.20
CA PRO A 133 -1.65 27.21 12.36
C PRO A 133 -2.61 28.25 12.91
N VAL A 134 -2.30 29.55 12.78
CA VAL A 134 -3.17 30.60 13.30
C VAL A 134 -4.56 30.57 12.67
N TYR A 135 -4.70 30.23 11.38
CA TYR A 135 -6.01 30.22 10.72
C TYR A 135 -6.92 29.15 11.34
N LEU A 136 -6.36 27.97 11.57
CA LEU A 136 -7.09 26.85 12.14
C LEU A 136 -7.34 27.09 13.62
N ASP A 137 -6.28 27.28 14.41
CA ASP A 137 -6.33 27.33 15.86
C ASP A 137 -7.26 28.45 16.37
N THR A 138 -7.30 29.60 15.70
CA THR A 138 -8.19 30.70 16.14
C THR A 138 -9.66 30.39 15.89
N ASN A 139 -9.98 29.62 14.85
CA ASN A 139 -11.35 29.16 14.61
C ASN A 139 -11.74 28.02 15.58
N VAL A 140 -10.79 27.17 15.96
CA VAL A 140 -11.00 26.20 17.06
C VAL A 140 -11.26 26.92 18.36
N MET A 141 -10.39 27.85 18.78
CA MET A 141 -10.51 28.61 20.04
C MET A 141 -11.83 29.38 20.14
N ALA A 142 -12.39 29.77 19.00
CA ALA A 142 -13.67 30.47 18.89
C ALA A 142 -14.91 29.55 18.87
N GLY A 143 -14.71 28.23 18.86
CA GLY A 143 -15.78 27.24 18.90
C GLY A 143 -16.40 26.89 17.55
N ARG A 144 -15.75 27.20 16.43
CA ARG A 144 -16.30 26.96 15.07
C ARG A 144 -15.96 25.59 14.49
N SER A 145 -14.98 24.88 15.06
CA SER A 145 -14.35 23.73 14.42
C SER A 145 -15.13 22.42 14.51
N GLY A 146 -16.02 22.25 15.48
CA GLY A 146 -16.53 20.92 15.83
C GLY A 146 -15.46 20.03 16.47
N GLN A 147 -15.66 18.71 16.48
CA GLN A 147 -14.69 17.77 17.05
C GLN A 147 -13.60 17.41 16.04
N TRP A 148 -12.44 16.97 16.55
CA TRP A 148 -11.39 16.39 15.73
C TRP A 148 -11.74 14.94 15.35
N LYS A 149 -11.86 14.65 14.06
CA LYS A 149 -12.12 13.30 13.52
C LYS A 149 -11.46 13.12 12.16
N ASN A 150 -10.97 11.92 11.86
CA ASN A 150 -10.41 11.57 10.54
C ASN A 150 -9.35 12.59 10.06
N ASP A 151 -8.44 12.97 10.96
CA ASP A 151 -7.34 13.92 10.71
C ASP A 151 -7.74 15.35 10.27
N HIS A 152 -8.99 15.77 10.54
CA HIS A 152 -9.44 17.15 10.40
C HIS A 152 -10.50 17.52 11.45
N TYR A 153 -10.90 18.79 11.47
CA TYR A 153 -12.02 19.27 12.29
C TYR A 153 -13.32 19.23 11.48
N GLU A 154 -14.38 18.64 12.04
CA GLU A 154 -15.65 18.36 11.33
C GLU A 154 -16.25 19.57 10.58
N ASN A 155 -16.10 20.78 11.12
CA ASN A 155 -16.74 21.99 10.57
C ASN A 155 -15.73 22.93 9.87
N ILE A 156 -14.48 22.51 9.70
CA ILE A 156 -13.49 23.24 8.90
C ILE A 156 -13.36 22.54 7.57
N ILE A 157 -13.67 23.23 6.48
CA ILE A 157 -13.59 22.69 5.13
C ILE A 157 -12.14 22.80 4.66
N PRO A 158 -11.41 21.68 4.50
CA PRO A 158 -10.05 21.73 4.01
C PRO A 158 -10.05 22.12 2.53
N LEU A 159 -9.09 22.96 2.13
CA LEU A 159 -8.76 23.28 0.75
C LEU A 159 -7.42 22.60 0.43
N PRO A 160 -7.42 21.40 -0.16
CA PRO A 160 -6.19 20.62 -0.32
C PRO A 160 -5.16 21.37 -1.17
N ALA A 161 -4.00 21.65 -0.60
CA ALA A 161 -2.83 22.22 -1.26
C ALA A 161 -1.78 21.11 -1.38
N THR A 162 -1.90 20.30 -2.42
CA THR A 162 -1.09 19.09 -2.60
C THR A 162 0.02 19.30 -3.62
N LYS A 163 0.98 18.38 -3.69
CA LYS A 163 2.03 18.42 -4.72
C LYS A 163 1.44 18.39 -6.13
N GLU A 164 0.31 17.72 -6.31
CA GLU A 164 -0.37 17.52 -7.60
C GLU A 164 -0.99 18.82 -8.13
N ASN A 165 -1.43 19.72 -7.27
CA ASN A 165 -1.94 21.04 -7.64
C ASN A 165 -0.91 22.17 -7.43
N ASN A 166 0.38 21.83 -7.34
CA ASN A 166 1.47 22.76 -7.06
C ASN A 166 1.27 23.58 -5.78
N TYR A 167 0.61 22.98 -4.77
CA TYR A 167 0.26 23.60 -3.50
C TYR A 167 -0.63 24.85 -3.62
N ILE A 168 -1.42 24.91 -4.70
CA ILE A 168 -2.40 25.95 -4.98
C ILE A 168 -3.80 25.30 -4.97
N PRO A 169 -4.59 25.46 -3.90
CA PRO A 169 -5.95 24.90 -3.84
C PRO A 169 -6.91 25.58 -4.82
N LEU A 170 -8.02 24.91 -5.10
CA LEU A 170 -9.17 25.45 -5.83
C LEU A 170 -10.25 25.95 -4.86
N PRO A 171 -11.21 26.79 -5.31
CA PRO A 171 -12.37 27.16 -4.51
C PRO A 171 -13.16 25.92 -4.02
N PRO A 172 -13.79 25.99 -2.84
CA PRO A 172 -14.55 24.87 -2.29
C PRO A 172 -15.78 24.56 -3.14
N GLU A 173 -16.13 23.27 -3.24
CA GLU A 173 -17.35 22.82 -3.95
C GLU A 173 -18.63 23.11 -3.15
N LEU A 174 -18.51 23.21 -1.83
CA LEU A 174 -19.61 23.53 -0.91
C LEU A 174 -19.64 25.04 -0.63
N HIS A 175 -20.81 25.56 -0.30
CA HIS A 175 -20.95 26.94 0.18
C HIS A 175 -20.15 27.15 1.46
N VAL A 176 -19.32 28.20 1.47
CA VAL A 176 -18.59 28.66 2.67
C VAL A 176 -18.72 30.16 2.86
N ASP A 177 -18.69 30.61 4.11
CA ASP A 177 -18.83 32.03 4.45
C ASP A 177 -17.48 32.76 4.52
N VAL A 178 -16.42 32.07 4.96
CA VAL A 178 -15.08 32.65 5.13
C VAL A 178 -14.03 31.74 4.50
N ILE A 179 -13.15 32.31 3.66
CA ILE A 179 -12.07 31.61 2.98
C ILE A 179 -10.74 32.22 3.41
N TYR A 180 -9.83 31.41 3.95
CA TYR A 180 -8.46 31.83 4.21
C TYR A 180 -7.61 31.51 2.99
N LEU A 181 -6.82 32.47 2.52
CA LEU A 181 -5.83 32.25 1.46
C LEU A 181 -4.50 32.86 1.89
N CYS A 182 -3.40 32.20 1.57
CA CYS A 182 -2.05 32.71 1.84
C CYS A 182 -1.20 32.53 0.60
N PHE A 183 -0.79 33.63 -0.02
CA PHE A 183 0.07 33.61 -1.20
C PHE A 183 1.08 34.76 -1.17
N PRO A 184 2.39 34.48 -1.34
CA PRO A 184 3.02 33.16 -1.34
C PRO A 184 2.75 32.36 -0.06
N ASN A 185 2.43 31.07 -0.22
CA ASN A 185 1.89 30.19 0.80
C ASN A 185 2.95 29.79 1.83
N ASN A 186 2.59 29.69 3.11
CA ASN A 186 3.41 29.14 4.18
C ASN A 186 2.79 27.79 4.62
N PRO A 187 3.46 26.63 4.44
CA PRO A 187 4.92 26.46 4.38
C PRO A 187 5.56 26.28 2.99
N THR A 188 4.79 26.31 1.89
CA THR A 188 5.25 25.77 0.60
C THR A 188 5.96 26.78 -0.30
N GLY A 189 5.83 28.08 -0.04
CA GLY A 189 6.34 29.18 -0.85
C GLY A 189 5.63 29.37 -2.19
N SER A 190 4.59 28.59 -2.50
CA SER A 190 3.89 28.64 -3.79
C SER A 190 3.01 29.89 -3.89
N ALA A 191 2.87 30.47 -5.08
CA ALA A 191 2.05 31.67 -5.31
C ALA A 191 0.96 31.37 -6.35
N ALA A 192 -0.27 31.82 -6.09
CA ALA A 192 -1.39 31.64 -7.01
C ALA A 192 -1.26 32.55 -8.23
N THR A 193 -1.68 32.03 -9.39
CA THR A 193 -1.79 32.85 -10.60
C THR A 193 -3.03 33.73 -10.56
N LYS A 194 -3.08 34.70 -11.46
CA LYS A 194 -4.25 35.58 -11.63
C LYS A 194 -5.55 34.79 -11.85
N GLU A 195 -5.51 33.76 -12.68
CA GLU A 195 -6.67 32.94 -13.03
C GLU A 195 -7.22 32.15 -11.84
N VAL A 196 -6.34 31.72 -10.92
CA VAL A 196 -6.78 31.03 -9.71
C VAL A 196 -7.43 32.03 -8.75
N LEU A 197 -6.81 33.20 -8.55
CA LEU A 197 -7.40 34.22 -7.68
C LEU A 197 -8.73 34.76 -8.24
N GLU A 198 -8.87 34.85 -9.57
CA GLU A 198 -10.15 35.16 -10.24
C GLU A 198 -11.24 34.16 -9.86
N GLN A 199 -10.95 32.86 -9.87
CA GLN A 199 -11.92 31.83 -9.46
C GLN A 199 -12.36 31.99 -7.99
N PHE A 200 -11.44 32.30 -7.08
CA PHE A 200 -11.80 32.56 -5.68
C PHE A 200 -12.63 33.83 -5.50
N VAL A 201 -12.28 34.91 -6.20
CA VAL A 201 -13.03 36.18 -6.14
C VAL A 201 -14.42 36.02 -6.73
N ASP A 202 -14.56 35.32 -7.85
CA ASP A 202 -15.86 35.05 -8.46
C ASP A 202 -16.72 34.18 -7.55
N TYR A 203 -16.16 33.10 -6.98
CA TYR A 203 -16.82 32.29 -5.96
C TYR A 203 -17.30 33.16 -4.78
N ALA A 204 -16.42 33.99 -4.21
CA ALA A 204 -16.75 34.78 -3.04
C ALA A 204 -17.88 35.79 -3.32
N ARG A 205 -17.92 36.35 -4.52
CA ARG A 205 -18.98 37.27 -4.93
C ARG A 205 -20.31 36.56 -5.18
N GLU A 206 -20.27 35.37 -5.79
CA GLU A 206 -21.46 34.54 -6.02
C GLU A 206 -22.10 34.10 -4.69
N HIS A 207 -21.27 33.65 -3.76
CA HIS A 207 -21.70 33.06 -2.49
C HIS A 207 -21.80 34.06 -1.32
N LYS A 208 -21.47 35.33 -1.55
CA LYS A 208 -21.30 36.38 -0.52
C LYS A 208 -20.31 35.97 0.58
N ALA A 209 -19.29 35.19 0.21
CA ALA A 209 -18.21 34.80 1.10
C ALA A 209 -17.19 35.94 1.26
N LEU A 210 -16.43 35.89 2.35
CA LEU A 210 -15.31 36.80 2.61
C LEU A 210 -13.98 36.07 2.46
N ILE A 211 -13.09 36.63 1.66
CA ILE A 211 -11.70 36.17 1.53
C ILE A 211 -10.82 36.93 2.52
N LEU A 212 -10.12 36.17 3.36
CA LEU A 212 -9.05 36.63 4.22
C LEU A 212 -7.71 36.31 3.54
N PHE A 213 -7.15 37.28 2.81
CA PHE A 213 -5.98 37.08 1.96
C PHE A 213 -4.68 37.52 2.68
N ASP A 214 -3.87 36.57 3.11
CA ASP A 214 -2.57 36.82 3.75
C ASP A 214 -1.45 36.89 2.69
N ALA A 215 -0.98 38.11 2.43
CA ALA A 215 0.05 38.44 1.45
C ALA A 215 1.40 38.74 2.14
N ALA A 216 1.67 38.18 3.33
CA ALA A 216 2.87 38.52 4.09
C ALA A 216 4.19 38.30 3.33
N TYR A 217 4.26 37.36 2.38
CA TYR A 217 5.47 37.03 1.61
C TYR A 217 5.50 37.62 0.19
N GLU A 218 4.58 38.52 -0.17
CA GLU A 218 4.49 39.12 -1.51
C GLU A 218 5.83 39.66 -2.04
N SER A 219 6.66 40.24 -1.16
CA SER A 219 7.93 40.85 -1.54
C SER A 219 8.98 39.84 -2.03
N PHE A 220 8.69 38.54 -1.94
CA PHE A 220 9.49 37.44 -2.49
C PHE A 220 9.05 37.03 -3.90
N ILE A 221 7.92 37.53 -4.40
CA ILE A 221 7.47 37.31 -5.79
C ILE A 221 8.47 37.98 -6.74
N ARG A 222 8.86 37.25 -7.78
CA ARG A 222 9.77 37.72 -8.84
C ARG A 222 9.21 37.51 -10.25
N HIS A 223 8.15 36.71 -10.39
CA HIS A 223 7.52 36.45 -11.66
C HIS A 223 6.53 37.58 -11.98
N PRO A 224 6.64 38.21 -13.17
CA PRO A 224 5.81 39.37 -13.52
C PRO A 224 4.33 39.04 -13.68
N ASP A 225 4.00 37.76 -13.92
CA ASP A 225 2.63 37.29 -14.16
C ASP A 225 1.90 36.85 -12.88
N ILE A 226 2.57 36.92 -11.73
CA ILE A 226 1.99 36.57 -10.44
C ILE A 226 1.51 37.85 -9.73
N PRO A 227 0.21 37.94 -9.36
CA PRO A 227 -0.30 39.09 -8.64
C PRO A 227 0.43 39.29 -7.30
N HIS A 228 0.79 40.53 -7.01
CA HIS A 228 1.30 40.95 -5.72
C HIS A 228 0.17 41.23 -4.72
N SER A 229 -1.02 41.61 -5.18
CA SER A 229 -2.21 41.88 -4.33
C SER A 229 -3.45 41.18 -4.86
N ILE A 230 -4.36 40.80 -3.95
CA ILE A 230 -5.70 40.29 -4.34
C ILE A 230 -6.51 41.37 -5.08
N TYR A 231 -6.21 42.65 -4.87
CA TYR A 231 -6.92 43.76 -5.50
C TYR A 231 -6.57 43.97 -6.98
N GLU A 232 -5.57 43.26 -7.50
CA GLU A 232 -5.35 43.14 -8.96
C GLU A 232 -6.46 42.36 -9.65
N ILE A 233 -7.26 41.62 -8.87
CA ILE A 233 -8.40 40.86 -9.36
C ILE A 233 -9.67 41.71 -9.31
N LYS A 234 -10.36 41.79 -10.45
CA LYS A 234 -11.57 42.60 -10.60
C LYS A 234 -12.66 42.10 -9.64
N GLY A 235 -13.13 42.99 -8.77
CA GLY A 235 -14.23 42.71 -7.83
C GLY A 235 -13.77 42.30 -6.42
N ALA A 236 -12.47 42.04 -6.22
CA ALA A 236 -11.92 41.66 -4.93
C ALA A 236 -12.22 42.69 -3.80
N HIS A 237 -12.23 43.99 -4.11
CA HIS A 237 -12.55 45.07 -3.15
C HIS A 237 -13.91 44.91 -2.44
N SER A 238 -14.84 44.12 -2.99
CA SER A 238 -16.16 43.89 -2.41
C SER A 238 -16.27 42.65 -1.52
N CYS A 239 -15.27 41.75 -1.57
CA CYS A 239 -15.34 40.43 -0.95
C CYS A 239 -14.01 39.93 -0.36
N ALA A 240 -12.94 40.72 -0.39
CA ALA A 240 -11.63 40.36 0.13
C ALA A 240 -11.08 41.45 1.05
N ILE A 241 -10.35 41.01 2.08
CA ILE A 241 -9.44 41.86 2.85
C ILE A 241 -8.03 41.28 2.76
N GLU A 242 -7.04 42.16 2.85
CA GLU A 242 -5.64 41.80 2.62
C GLU A 242 -4.77 42.11 3.83
N PHE A 243 -3.96 41.15 4.26
CA PHE A 243 -3.03 41.27 5.37
C PHE A 243 -1.59 41.33 4.85
N ARG A 244 -0.80 42.29 5.36
CA ARG A 244 0.60 42.49 4.97
C ARG A 244 1.47 42.61 6.21
N SER A 245 2.73 42.18 6.12
CA SER A 245 3.65 42.25 7.25
C SER A 245 5.04 42.72 6.85
N LEU A 246 5.51 43.79 7.51
CA LEU A 246 6.89 44.26 7.40
C LEU A 246 7.88 43.31 8.11
N SER A 247 7.39 42.33 8.87
CA SER A 247 8.25 41.30 9.46
C SER A 247 8.97 40.48 8.39
N LYS A 248 8.32 40.31 7.22
CA LYS A 248 8.81 39.48 6.11
C LYS A 248 9.52 40.30 5.06
N SER A 249 9.05 41.50 4.74
CA SER A 249 9.65 42.37 3.73
C SER A 249 10.81 43.21 4.28
N ALA A 250 10.67 43.82 5.45
CA ALA A 250 11.64 44.77 6.02
C ALA A 250 12.40 44.24 7.26
N GLY A 251 12.19 42.98 7.65
CA GLY A 251 12.88 42.38 8.79
C GLY A 251 12.32 42.79 10.17
N PHE A 252 11.11 43.38 10.23
CA PHE A 252 10.50 43.88 11.47
C PHE A 252 9.98 42.76 12.40
N THR A 253 10.54 41.55 12.35
CA THR A 253 10.06 40.40 13.14
C THR A 253 10.08 40.68 14.65
N GLY A 254 11.14 41.35 15.14
CA GLY A 254 11.26 41.79 16.53
C GLY A 254 10.60 43.14 16.85
N LEU A 255 10.37 43.99 15.83
CA LEU A 255 9.71 45.30 16.00
C LEU A 255 8.19 45.23 15.90
N ARG A 256 7.65 44.24 15.19
CA ARG A 256 6.22 43.99 15.01
C ARG A 256 5.51 45.16 14.32
N CYS A 257 5.48 45.12 12.98
CA CYS A 257 4.67 46.04 12.17
C CYS A 257 4.06 45.33 10.97
N ALA A 258 2.78 45.57 10.75
CA ALA A 258 1.93 45.01 9.72
C ALA A 258 0.84 46.02 9.40
N TYR A 259 0.03 45.70 8.39
CA TYR A 259 -1.20 46.41 8.16
C TYR A 259 -2.24 45.48 7.53
N THR A 260 -3.50 45.84 7.72
CA THR A 260 -4.63 45.21 7.03
C THR A 260 -5.34 46.25 6.18
N VAL A 261 -5.64 45.89 4.94
CA VAL A 261 -6.53 46.66 4.06
C VAL A 261 -7.94 46.12 4.19
N VAL A 262 -8.86 46.95 4.68
CA VAL A 262 -10.29 46.63 4.82
C VAL A 262 -11.08 47.61 3.95
N PRO A 263 -11.42 47.24 2.71
CA PRO A 263 -12.08 48.16 1.79
C PRO A 263 -13.44 48.64 2.31
N HIS A 264 -13.81 49.89 1.99
CA HIS A 264 -15.13 50.44 2.35
C HIS A 264 -16.29 49.69 1.71
N ALA A 265 -16.03 49.10 0.54
CA ALA A 265 -17.00 48.34 -0.23
C ALA A 265 -17.27 46.94 0.32
N CYS A 266 -16.44 46.44 1.25
CA CYS A 266 -16.61 45.11 1.83
C CYS A 266 -17.72 45.13 2.90
N MET A 267 -18.75 44.31 2.67
CA MET A 267 -19.95 44.24 3.52
C MET A 267 -20.10 42.84 4.11
N ILE A 268 -20.51 42.76 5.37
CA ILE A 268 -20.98 41.53 6.02
C ILE A 268 -22.47 41.62 6.32
N TYR A 269 -23.12 40.48 6.55
CA TYR A 269 -24.57 40.37 6.59
C TYR A 269 -25.05 39.77 7.92
N SER A 270 -26.18 40.27 8.45
CA SER A 270 -26.89 39.59 9.53
C SER A 270 -27.68 38.39 9.01
N GLU A 271 -28.19 37.54 9.91
CA GLU A 271 -29.07 36.40 9.54
C GLU A 271 -30.32 36.84 8.76
N ASN A 272 -30.77 38.07 8.96
CA ASN A 272 -31.92 38.66 8.24
C ASN A 272 -31.51 39.38 6.93
N GLY A 273 -30.24 39.30 6.54
CA GLY A 273 -29.70 39.88 5.30
C GLY A 273 -29.36 41.38 5.34
N GLU A 274 -29.37 42.01 6.52
CA GLU A 274 -28.99 43.42 6.68
C GLU A 274 -27.48 43.61 6.48
N LYS A 275 -27.08 44.66 5.75
CA LYS A 275 -25.68 44.94 5.40
C LYS A 275 -24.98 45.78 6.47
N TYR A 276 -23.81 45.34 6.90
CA TYR A 276 -22.91 46.05 7.80
C TYR A 276 -21.55 46.27 7.14
N SER A 277 -20.98 47.47 7.26
CA SER A 277 -19.64 47.76 6.75
C SER A 277 -18.58 47.06 7.59
N LEU A 278 -17.79 46.19 6.96
CA LEU A 278 -16.71 45.48 7.64
C LEU A 278 -15.62 46.46 8.10
N ASN A 279 -15.30 47.49 7.31
CA ASN A 279 -14.36 48.56 7.68
C ASN A 279 -14.77 49.26 8.99
N LYS A 280 -16.04 49.66 9.12
CA LYS A 280 -16.54 50.32 10.34
C LYS A 280 -16.49 49.40 11.56
N LEU A 281 -16.82 48.12 11.39
CA LEU A 281 -16.76 47.12 12.46
C LEU A 281 -15.32 46.84 12.89
N TRP A 282 -14.40 46.70 11.93
CA TRP A 282 -12.98 46.54 12.20
C TRP A 282 -12.40 47.75 12.92
N ASN A 283 -12.74 48.96 12.48
CA ASN A 283 -12.34 50.19 13.16
C ASN A 283 -12.85 50.21 14.61
N ARG A 284 -14.13 49.89 14.84
CA ARG A 284 -14.70 49.81 16.18
C ARG A 284 -13.95 48.78 17.05
N ARG A 285 -13.57 47.64 16.47
CA ARG A 285 -12.81 46.60 17.15
C ARG A 285 -11.40 47.07 17.48
N GLN A 286 -10.67 47.67 16.55
CA GLN A 286 -9.34 48.27 16.76
C GLN A 286 -9.38 49.34 17.88
N SER A 287 -10.38 50.22 17.89
CA SER A 287 -10.53 51.21 18.96
C SER A 287 -10.86 50.61 20.33
N THR A 288 -11.37 49.38 20.39
CA THR A 288 -11.76 48.72 21.65
C THR A 288 -10.69 47.75 22.15
N LYS A 289 -10.16 46.92 21.26
CA LYS A 289 -9.08 45.94 21.49
C LYS A 289 -7.89 46.33 20.64
N PHE A 290 -7.20 47.38 21.09
CA PHE A 290 -6.11 47.98 20.36
C PHE A 290 -4.95 46.98 20.15
N ASN A 291 -4.53 46.82 18.89
CA ASN A 291 -3.33 46.09 18.51
C ASN A 291 -2.52 46.89 17.46
N GLY A 292 -2.46 48.21 17.64
CA GLY A 292 -1.67 49.11 16.80
C GLY A 292 -0.19 49.15 17.19
N VAL A 293 0.57 49.94 16.43
CA VAL A 293 2.05 50.00 16.49
C VAL A 293 2.50 51.31 17.14
N ALA A 294 3.57 51.28 17.94
CA ALA A 294 4.10 52.49 18.56
C ALA A 294 4.67 53.48 17.53
N TYR A 295 4.63 54.78 17.85
CA TYR A 295 5.07 55.86 16.96
C TYR A 295 6.49 55.65 16.38
N PRO A 296 7.53 55.29 17.17
CA PRO A 296 8.87 55.08 16.62
C PRO A 296 8.94 53.97 15.56
N ILE A 297 8.21 52.88 15.77
CA ILE A 297 8.18 51.76 14.82
C ILE A 297 7.42 52.16 13.55
N GLN A 298 6.35 52.96 13.66
CA GLN A 298 5.66 53.49 12.48
C GLN A 298 6.53 54.45 11.66
N LYS A 299 7.35 55.29 12.32
CA LYS A 299 8.36 56.13 11.64
C LYS A 299 9.40 55.29 10.92
N ALA A 300 9.87 54.23 11.54
CA ALA A 300 10.78 53.27 10.91
C ALA A 300 10.14 52.57 9.70
N ALA A 301 8.87 52.15 9.82
CA ALA A 301 8.12 51.57 8.71
C ALA A 301 7.93 52.58 7.56
N ALA A 302 7.63 53.85 7.87
CA ALA A 302 7.48 54.90 6.86
C ALA A 302 8.78 55.16 6.09
N ALA A 303 9.93 55.08 6.76
CA ALA A 303 11.23 55.20 6.09
C ALA A 303 11.47 54.09 5.05
N MET A 304 10.87 52.91 5.24
CA MET A 304 10.95 51.80 4.28
C MET A 304 10.19 52.05 2.98
N TYR A 305 9.25 52.99 2.97
CA TYR A 305 8.52 53.40 1.77
C TYR A 305 9.22 54.50 0.96
N THR A 306 10.42 54.92 1.35
CA THR A 306 11.28 55.76 0.49
C THR A 306 11.94 54.91 -0.60
N PRO A 307 12.36 55.49 -1.74
CA PRO A 307 13.09 54.74 -2.78
C PRO A 307 14.30 53.98 -2.23
N SER A 308 15.07 54.59 -1.32
CA SER A 308 16.20 53.96 -0.65
C SER A 308 15.77 52.85 0.33
N GLY A 309 14.64 53.03 1.03
CA GLY A 309 14.07 52.01 1.90
C GLY A 309 13.60 50.77 1.13
N GLN A 310 12.90 50.98 0.00
CA GLN A 310 12.45 49.92 -0.90
C GLN A 310 13.63 49.17 -1.53
N ALA A 311 14.71 49.87 -1.87
CA ALA A 311 15.94 49.24 -2.32
C ALA A 311 16.56 48.32 -1.25
N GLN A 312 16.57 48.75 0.03
CA GLN A 312 17.04 47.92 1.14
C GLN A 312 16.12 46.72 1.43
N ILE A 313 14.79 46.87 1.28
CA ILE A 313 13.84 45.74 1.31
C ILE A 313 14.18 44.72 0.22
N ARG A 314 14.43 45.20 -1.01
CA ARG A 314 14.77 44.32 -2.14
C ARG A 314 16.09 43.59 -1.90
N GLU A 315 17.11 44.27 -1.43
CA GLU A 315 18.38 43.65 -1.04
C GLU A 315 18.20 42.55 0.02
N LEU A 316 17.40 42.82 1.05
CA LEU A 316 17.09 41.87 2.12
C LEU A 316 16.40 40.61 1.57
N THR A 317 15.35 40.78 0.77
CA THR A 317 14.59 39.65 0.19
C THR A 317 15.42 38.87 -0.86
N ASP A 318 16.25 39.55 -1.65
CA ASP A 318 17.15 38.91 -2.62
C ASP A 318 18.22 38.04 -1.92
N SER A 319 18.69 38.45 -0.74
CA SER A 319 19.60 37.65 0.09
C SER A 319 18.96 36.32 0.51
N TYR A 320 17.70 36.34 0.98
CA TYR A 320 16.97 35.12 1.34
C TYR A 320 16.68 34.24 0.11
N LEU A 321 16.30 34.81 -1.03
CA LEU A 321 16.10 34.05 -2.28
C LEU A 321 17.41 33.43 -2.80
N LYS A 322 18.53 34.11 -2.63
CA LYS A 322 19.85 33.56 -2.94
C LYS A 322 20.16 32.34 -2.08
N ASN A 323 19.90 32.40 -0.77
CA ASN A 323 20.07 31.26 0.12
C ASN A 323 19.18 30.08 -0.31
N ALA A 324 17.91 30.33 -0.62
CA ALA A 324 16.99 29.30 -1.11
C ALA A 324 17.50 28.65 -2.41
N ARG A 325 18.04 29.45 -3.35
CA ARG A 325 18.64 28.94 -4.59
C ARG A 325 19.85 28.06 -4.31
N ILE A 326 20.77 28.48 -3.44
CA ILE A 326 21.97 27.72 -3.07
C ILE A 326 21.56 26.36 -2.48
N ILE A 327 20.64 26.36 -1.52
CA ILE A 327 20.14 25.13 -0.89
C ILE A 327 19.56 24.19 -1.95
N ARG A 328 18.70 24.71 -2.84
CA ARG A 328 18.09 23.93 -3.91
C ARG A 328 19.15 23.33 -4.83
N SER A 329 20.08 24.13 -5.33
CA SER A 329 21.12 23.65 -6.24
C SER A 329 22.05 22.65 -5.60
N THR A 330 22.39 22.83 -4.32
CA THR A 330 23.24 21.88 -3.60
C THR A 330 22.52 20.55 -3.37
N LEU A 331 21.23 20.56 -3.02
CA LEU A 331 20.43 19.33 -2.94
C LEU A 331 20.26 18.64 -4.29
N GLU A 332 20.12 19.41 -5.37
CA GLU A 332 20.10 18.89 -6.75
C GLU A 332 21.45 18.28 -7.13
N GLU A 333 22.58 18.89 -6.73
CA GLU A 333 23.93 18.41 -7.00
C GLU A 333 24.28 17.11 -6.26
N TYR A 334 23.73 16.90 -5.06
CA TYR A 334 23.90 15.65 -4.31
C TYR A 334 23.21 14.43 -4.95
N GLY A 335 22.34 14.60 -5.96
CA GLY A 335 21.69 13.51 -6.69
C GLY A 335 21.92 13.63 -8.20
N SER A 336 22.90 12.91 -8.74
CA SER A 336 23.24 12.98 -10.17
C SER A 336 22.05 12.56 -11.05
N LYS A 337 21.45 13.54 -11.74
CA LYS A 337 20.26 13.37 -12.58
C LYS A 337 20.64 12.88 -13.98
N ILE A 338 20.09 11.74 -14.40
CA ILE A 338 20.31 11.14 -15.73
C ILE A 338 19.37 11.76 -16.78
N ALA A 339 18.05 11.80 -16.50
CA ALA A 339 17.04 12.31 -17.41
C ALA A 339 15.79 12.80 -16.66
N GLU A 340 14.91 13.52 -17.37
CA GLU A 340 13.52 13.75 -16.94
C GLU A 340 12.59 12.88 -17.79
N VAL A 341 11.61 12.24 -17.16
CA VAL A 341 10.55 11.48 -17.84
C VAL A 341 9.18 12.07 -17.50
N PRO A 342 8.16 11.90 -18.36
CA PRO A 342 6.80 12.32 -18.02
C PRO A 342 6.35 11.72 -16.68
N ARG A 343 5.62 12.48 -15.86
CA ARG A 343 4.97 12.00 -14.63
C ARG A 343 3.49 11.75 -14.93
N SER A 344 3.20 10.55 -15.42
CA SER A 344 1.86 10.10 -15.77
C SER A 344 0.95 10.02 -14.56
N GLY A 345 -0.30 10.46 -14.72
CA GLY A 345 -1.37 10.31 -13.74
C GLY A 345 -2.59 9.58 -14.31
N LYS A 346 -3.74 9.67 -13.62
CA LYS A 346 -5.00 9.04 -14.05
C LYS A 346 -5.37 9.37 -15.51
N LYS A 347 -5.20 10.62 -15.94
CA LYS A 347 -5.55 11.05 -17.30
C LYS A 347 -4.76 10.29 -18.37
N ASP A 348 -3.48 10.03 -18.13
CA ASP A 348 -2.62 9.29 -19.05
C ASP A 348 -2.99 7.80 -19.08
N ILE A 349 -3.39 7.25 -17.92
CA ILE A 349 -3.96 5.90 -17.85
C ILE A 349 -5.23 5.81 -18.71
N ASP A 350 -6.16 6.75 -18.55
CA ASP A 350 -7.41 6.78 -19.32
C ASP A 350 -7.10 6.86 -20.84
N LEU A 351 -6.12 7.66 -21.25
CA LEU A 351 -5.68 7.76 -22.65
C LEU A 351 -5.05 6.45 -23.17
N ALA A 352 -4.19 5.80 -22.36
CA ALA A 352 -3.59 4.51 -22.70
C ALA A 352 -4.66 3.42 -22.82
N VAL A 353 -5.67 3.40 -21.94
CA VAL A 353 -6.81 2.49 -22.02
C VAL A 353 -7.63 2.74 -23.28
N GLN A 354 -7.91 3.99 -23.62
CA GLN A 354 -8.63 4.31 -24.86
C GLN A 354 -7.87 3.85 -26.11
N ALA A 355 -6.54 3.98 -26.13
CA ALA A 355 -5.70 3.48 -27.22
C ALA A 355 -5.76 1.94 -27.30
N ALA A 356 -5.60 1.26 -26.16
CA ALA A 356 -5.68 -0.19 -26.06
C ALA A 356 -7.06 -0.73 -26.47
N HIS A 357 -8.14 -0.05 -26.08
CA HIS A 357 -9.50 -0.42 -26.43
C HIS A 357 -9.73 -0.38 -27.95
N LYS A 358 -9.22 0.65 -28.63
CA LYS A 358 -9.30 0.77 -30.10
C LYS A 358 -8.55 -0.36 -30.82
N ALA A 359 -7.49 -0.90 -30.21
CA ALA A 359 -6.66 -1.95 -30.78
C ALA A 359 -7.13 -3.38 -30.44
N ALA A 360 -7.76 -3.57 -29.28
CA ALA A 360 -8.02 -4.88 -28.66
C ALA A 360 -8.69 -5.88 -29.61
N THR A 361 -9.82 -5.50 -30.23
CA THR A 361 -10.56 -6.40 -31.12
C THR A 361 -9.74 -6.83 -32.35
N ARG A 362 -8.95 -5.91 -32.92
CA ARG A 362 -8.11 -6.22 -34.09
C ARG A 362 -6.93 -7.12 -33.69
N TRP A 363 -6.32 -6.84 -32.55
CA TRP A 363 -5.18 -7.62 -32.06
C TRP A 363 -5.59 -9.04 -31.65
N ALA A 364 -6.71 -9.19 -30.93
CA ALA A 364 -7.28 -10.49 -30.58
C ALA A 364 -7.51 -11.40 -31.79
N LYS A 365 -7.95 -10.82 -32.92
CA LYS A 365 -8.20 -11.53 -34.18
C LYS A 365 -6.94 -11.75 -35.04
N THR A 366 -5.81 -11.16 -34.68
CA THR A 366 -4.54 -11.37 -35.39
C THR A 366 -4.10 -12.81 -35.17
N SER A 367 -3.73 -13.55 -36.22
CA SER A 367 -3.42 -14.97 -36.10
C SER A 367 -2.23 -15.24 -35.16
N ALA A 368 -2.23 -16.39 -34.49
CA ALA A 368 -1.11 -16.83 -33.65
C ALA A 368 0.24 -16.79 -34.39
N SER A 369 0.25 -17.13 -35.69
CA SER A 369 1.43 -17.02 -36.57
C SER A 369 1.96 -15.60 -36.69
N GLN A 370 1.09 -14.61 -36.89
CA GLN A 370 1.50 -13.20 -37.01
C GLN A 370 1.96 -12.62 -35.67
N ARG A 371 1.28 -12.96 -34.57
CA ARG A 371 1.70 -12.53 -33.22
C ARG A 371 3.07 -13.11 -32.87
N SER A 372 3.27 -14.41 -33.15
CA SER A 372 4.55 -15.11 -33.05
C SER A 372 5.68 -14.41 -33.82
N GLU A 373 5.44 -14.04 -35.09
CA GLU A 373 6.43 -13.35 -35.92
C GLU A 373 6.83 -11.98 -35.34
N ILE A 374 5.89 -11.23 -34.78
CA ILE A 374 6.18 -9.95 -34.11
C ILE A 374 7.07 -10.17 -32.89
N LEU A 375 6.79 -11.17 -32.05
CA LEU A 375 7.61 -11.49 -30.88
C LEU A 375 9.04 -11.92 -31.26
N PHE A 376 9.21 -12.69 -32.33
CA PHE A 376 10.54 -13.03 -32.84
C PHE A 376 11.28 -11.79 -33.36
N LYS A 377 10.60 -10.88 -34.08
CA LYS A 377 11.21 -9.63 -34.54
C LYS A 377 11.64 -8.72 -33.39
N ILE A 378 10.86 -8.67 -32.30
CA ILE A 378 11.23 -7.96 -31.07
C ILE A 378 12.52 -8.57 -30.50
N ALA A 379 12.56 -9.90 -30.33
CA ALA A 379 13.75 -10.60 -29.83
C ALA A 379 14.99 -10.34 -30.69
N ASP A 380 14.86 -10.36 -32.02
CA ASP A 380 15.95 -10.07 -32.95
C ASP A 380 16.42 -8.62 -32.87
N ARG A 381 15.49 -7.67 -32.69
CA ARG A 381 15.81 -6.24 -32.51
C ARG A 381 16.54 -6.00 -31.19
N MET A 382 16.12 -6.65 -30.10
CA MET A 382 16.81 -6.63 -28.82
C MET A 382 18.21 -7.24 -28.93
N GLN A 383 18.35 -8.41 -29.57
CA GLN A 383 19.63 -9.07 -29.78
C GLN A 383 20.65 -8.19 -30.51
N LYS A 384 20.21 -7.46 -31.54
CA LYS A 384 21.04 -6.50 -32.29
C LYS A 384 21.48 -5.29 -31.47
N ASN A 385 20.76 -4.97 -30.39
CA ASN A 385 21.01 -3.81 -29.53
C ASN A 385 21.38 -4.24 -28.10
N LEU A 386 21.84 -5.48 -27.90
CA LEU A 386 22.05 -6.07 -26.58
C LEU A 386 22.96 -5.21 -25.71
N GLU A 387 24.13 -4.81 -26.22
CA GLU A 387 25.08 -3.98 -25.48
C GLU A 387 24.48 -2.62 -25.10
N LYS A 388 23.76 -1.97 -26.04
CA LYS A 388 23.09 -0.69 -25.77
C LYS A 388 22.04 -0.82 -24.66
N LEU A 389 21.22 -1.87 -24.72
CA LEU A 389 20.20 -2.14 -23.71
C LEU A 389 20.83 -2.45 -22.35
N ALA A 390 21.92 -3.22 -22.32
CA ALA A 390 22.64 -3.55 -21.10
C ALA A 390 23.24 -2.31 -20.41
N ILE A 391 23.86 -1.41 -21.17
CA ILE A 391 24.41 -0.14 -20.64
C ILE A 391 23.29 0.71 -20.03
N VAL A 392 22.17 0.87 -20.73
CA VAL A 392 21.05 1.67 -20.23
C VAL A 392 20.43 1.03 -18.99
N GLU A 393 20.24 -0.29 -18.96
CA GLU A 393 19.74 -1.01 -17.78
C GLU A 393 20.67 -0.80 -16.56
N THR A 394 21.99 -0.85 -16.77
CA THR A 394 23.00 -0.57 -15.74
C THR A 394 22.97 0.87 -15.26
N TRP A 395 22.81 1.86 -16.15
CA TRP A 395 22.68 3.26 -15.74
C TRP A 395 21.42 3.53 -14.92
N ASP A 396 20.31 2.91 -15.33
CA ASP A 396 19.01 3.11 -14.70
C ASP A 396 18.96 2.45 -13.32
N ASN A 397 19.43 1.20 -13.20
CA ASN A 397 19.32 0.40 -11.97
C ASN A 397 20.57 0.40 -11.07
N GLY A 398 21.77 0.68 -11.60
CA GLY A 398 23.01 0.72 -10.83
C GLY A 398 23.77 -0.61 -10.70
N LYS A 399 23.24 -1.72 -11.23
CA LYS A 399 23.91 -3.04 -11.22
C LYS A 399 25.10 -3.13 -12.17
N ALA A 400 26.03 -4.03 -11.85
CA ALA A 400 27.21 -4.26 -12.67
C ALA A 400 26.84 -4.74 -14.09
N ILE A 401 27.48 -4.17 -15.11
CA ILE A 401 27.22 -4.40 -16.54
C ILE A 401 27.35 -5.87 -16.94
N ARG A 402 28.21 -6.62 -16.24
CA ARG A 402 28.36 -8.06 -16.46
C ARG A 402 27.04 -8.81 -16.29
N GLU A 403 26.17 -8.36 -15.39
CA GLU A 403 24.88 -9.00 -15.12
C GLU A 403 23.85 -8.64 -16.19
N THR A 404 23.80 -7.39 -16.64
CA THR A 404 22.88 -6.98 -17.70
C THR A 404 23.27 -7.58 -19.06
N LEU A 405 24.57 -7.72 -19.34
CA LEU A 405 25.10 -8.38 -20.54
C LEU A 405 24.87 -9.89 -20.55
N ALA A 406 25.05 -10.57 -19.42
CA ALA A 406 25.05 -12.03 -19.36
C ALA A 406 23.72 -12.65 -18.91
N ALA A 407 22.87 -11.90 -18.19
CA ALA A 407 21.60 -12.39 -17.64
C ALA A 407 20.41 -11.58 -18.16
N ASP A 408 20.23 -10.32 -17.75
CA ASP A 408 18.96 -9.59 -17.93
C ASP A 408 18.50 -9.53 -19.39
N ILE A 409 19.37 -9.02 -20.28
CA ILE A 409 19.02 -8.85 -21.69
C ILE A 409 18.94 -10.19 -22.43
N PRO A 410 19.89 -11.14 -22.28
CA PRO A 410 19.76 -12.48 -22.86
C PRO A 410 18.49 -13.22 -22.42
N LEU A 411 18.14 -13.17 -21.14
CA LEU A 411 16.92 -13.81 -20.61
C LEU A 411 15.67 -13.15 -21.18
N ALA A 412 15.64 -11.82 -21.32
CA ALA A 412 14.53 -11.13 -21.95
C ALA A 412 14.36 -11.53 -23.43
N ILE A 413 15.46 -11.63 -24.18
CA ILE A 413 15.45 -12.10 -25.58
C ILE A 413 14.90 -13.52 -25.67
N ASP A 414 15.38 -14.44 -24.82
CA ASP A 414 14.90 -15.82 -24.78
C ASP A 414 13.40 -15.90 -24.45
N HIS A 415 12.92 -15.04 -23.55
CA HIS A 415 11.52 -15.02 -23.14
C HIS A 415 10.56 -14.62 -24.26
N PHE A 416 10.92 -13.62 -25.09
CA PHE A 416 10.16 -13.30 -26.30
C PHE A 416 10.17 -14.46 -27.32
N ARG A 417 11.33 -15.12 -27.50
CA ARG A 417 11.43 -16.28 -28.39
C ARG A 417 10.58 -17.45 -27.90
N TYR A 418 10.59 -17.70 -26.59
CA TYR A 418 9.80 -18.75 -25.98
C TYR A 418 8.30 -18.51 -26.21
N PHE A 419 7.76 -17.36 -25.83
CA PHE A 419 6.33 -17.07 -26.02
C PHE A 419 5.92 -16.94 -27.50
N GLY A 420 6.83 -16.47 -28.36
CA GLY A 420 6.66 -16.52 -29.81
C GLY A 420 6.56 -17.95 -30.35
N SER A 421 7.23 -18.92 -29.72
CA SER A 421 7.20 -20.33 -30.11
C SER A 421 5.99 -21.07 -29.54
N VAL A 422 5.71 -20.90 -28.24
CA VAL A 422 4.65 -21.64 -27.53
C VAL A 422 3.27 -21.35 -28.11
N ILE A 423 2.98 -20.10 -28.46
CA ILE A 423 1.69 -19.73 -29.04
C ILE A 423 1.38 -20.45 -30.37
N ARG A 424 2.40 -21.01 -31.05
CA ARG A 424 2.23 -21.81 -32.27
C ARG A 424 1.84 -23.26 -32.00
N ALA A 425 2.13 -23.74 -30.78
CA ALA A 425 1.85 -25.10 -30.34
C ALA A 425 0.63 -25.18 -29.41
N GLU A 426 0.18 -24.05 -28.86
CA GLU A 426 -1.03 -23.96 -28.04
C GLU A 426 -2.27 -24.41 -28.86
N ALA A 427 -2.90 -25.48 -28.42
CA ALA A 427 -4.14 -26.01 -28.98
C ALA A 427 -5.17 -26.16 -27.86
N GLY A 428 -6.44 -25.83 -28.14
CA GLY A 428 -7.53 -26.08 -27.20
C GLY A 428 -7.85 -27.56 -27.06
N GLU A 429 -8.72 -27.89 -26.11
CA GLU A 429 -9.16 -29.26 -25.87
C GLU A 429 -10.54 -29.51 -26.47
N ILE A 430 -10.77 -30.75 -26.93
CA ILE A 430 -12.07 -31.23 -27.40
C ILE A 430 -12.36 -32.57 -26.73
N SER A 431 -13.59 -32.73 -26.23
CA SER A 431 -14.08 -33.99 -25.70
C SER A 431 -15.41 -34.35 -26.34
N ASP A 432 -15.56 -35.62 -26.72
CA ASP A 432 -16.85 -36.17 -27.14
C ASP A 432 -17.77 -36.22 -25.93
N ILE A 433 -18.97 -35.64 -26.05
CA ILE A 433 -20.02 -35.78 -25.02
C ILE A 433 -20.86 -37.01 -25.35
N ASP A 434 -21.26 -37.14 -26.62
CA ASP A 434 -21.97 -38.29 -27.17
C ASP A 434 -21.72 -38.44 -28.69
N ALA A 435 -22.55 -39.24 -29.38
CA ALA A 435 -22.37 -39.54 -30.80
C ALA A 435 -22.56 -38.35 -31.75
N ASP A 436 -23.29 -37.30 -31.31
CA ASP A 436 -23.68 -36.17 -32.14
C ASP A 436 -23.15 -34.82 -31.60
N THR A 437 -22.48 -34.81 -30.44
CA THR A 437 -22.04 -33.59 -29.77
C THR A 437 -20.62 -33.65 -29.20
N VAL A 438 -19.93 -32.52 -29.30
CA VAL A 438 -18.58 -32.31 -28.76
C VAL A 438 -18.57 -31.09 -27.83
N SER A 439 -17.78 -31.16 -26.76
CA SER A 439 -17.43 -30.01 -25.92
C SER A 439 -16.07 -29.48 -26.38
N MET A 440 -16.02 -28.19 -26.70
CA MET A 440 -14.79 -27.52 -27.12
C MET A 440 -14.41 -26.43 -26.12
N GLU A 441 -13.16 -26.44 -25.68
CA GLU A 441 -12.58 -25.41 -24.81
C GLU A 441 -11.70 -24.49 -25.65
N VAL A 442 -12.06 -23.21 -25.72
CA VAL A 442 -11.38 -22.19 -26.53
C VAL A 442 -10.70 -21.18 -25.61
N HIS A 443 -9.40 -21.01 -25.76
CA HIS A 443 -8.62 -19.99 -25.04
C HIS A 443 -8.68 -18.65 -25.78
N GLU A 444 -9.36 -17.67 -25.19
CA GLU A 444 -9.49 -16.31 -25.73
C GLU A 444 -8.64 -15.31 -24.93
N PRO A 445 -8.15 -14.21 -25.57
CA PRO A 445 -7.52 -13.12 -24.83
C PRO A 445 -8.51 -12.50 -23.85
N LEU A 446 -8.02 -12.12 -22.67
CA LEU A 446 -8.78 -11.41 -21.65
C LEU A 446 -9.21 -10.02 -22.12
N GLY A 447 -8.39 -9.34 -22.94
CA GLY A 447 -8.64 -7.99 -23.45
C GLY A 447 -7.49 -7.04 -23.14
N ILE A 448 -7.73 -6.03 -22.31
CA ILE A 448 -6.71 -5.07 -21.87
C ILE A 448 -6.17 -5.51 -20.51
N VAL A 449 -4.86 -5.68 -20.39
CA VAL A 449 -4.21 -6.05 -19.13
C VAL A 449 -3.34 -4.90 -18.61
N GLY A 450 -3.48 -4.58 -17.32
CA GLY A 450 -2.64 -3.62 -16.62
C GLY A 450 -1.44 -4.34 -16.00
N GLN A 451 -0.22 -3.83 -16.22
CA GLN A 451 1.02 -4.47 -15.80
C GLN A 451 1.87 -3.45 -15.05
N ILE A 452 2.23 -3.76 -13.81
CA ILE A 452 3.04 -2.88 -12.95
C ILE A 452 4.32 -3.62 -12.63
N ILE A 453 5.47 -3.06 -13.03
CA ILE A 453 6.79 -3.69 -12.90
C ILE A 453 7.64 -3.00 -11.83
N PRO A 454 8.55 -3.74 -11.16
CA PRO A 454 9.45 -3.23 -10.15
C PRO A 454 10.71 -2.62 -10.80
N TRP A 455 11.58 -2.08 -9.96
CA TRP A 455 12.77 -1.35 -10.38
C TRP A 455 14.04 -2.21 -10.53
N ASN A 456 14.05 -3.44 -10.02
CA ASN A 456 15.26 -4.26 -9.87
C ASN A 456 15.69 -5.02 -11.13
N PHE A 457 14.74 -5.38 -12.00
CA PHE A 457 15.00 -5.92 -13.34
C PHE A 457 14.05 -5.29 -14.38
N PRO A 458 14.18 -3.99 -14.69
CA PRO A 458 13.20 -3.25 -15.49
C PRO A 458 12.84 -3.90 -16.84
N ILE A 459 13.81 -4.16 -17.71
CA ILE A 459 13.57 -4.74 -19.05
C ILE A 459 13.10 -6.19 -18.93
N LEU A 460 13.69 -6.97 -18.02
CA LEU A 460 13.31 -8.37 -17.86
C LEU A 460 11.88 -8.52 -17.34
N MET A 461 11.47 -7.72 -16.34
CA MET A 461 10.12 -7.73 -15.79
C MET A 461 9.08 -7.18 -16.76
N LEU A 462 9.44 -6.15 -17.53
CA LEU A 462 8.63 -5.69 -18.67
C LEU A 462 8.39 -6.85 -19.63
N THR A 463 9.44 -7.57 -19.98
CA THR A 463 9.39 -8.69 -20.94
C THR A 463 8.57 -9.86 -20.41
N TRP A 464 8.76 -10.25 -19.14
CA TRP A 464 8.01 -11.33 -18.49
C TRP A 464 6.50 -11.09 -18.48
N LYS A 465 6.10 -9.82 -18.50
CA LYS A 465 4.69 -9.43 -18.53
C LYS A 465 4.19 -9.22 -19.96
N MET A 466 4.96 -8.53 -20.81
CA MET A 466 4.53 -8.14 -22.14
C MET A 466 4.51 -9.32 -23.11
N ALA A 467 5.53 -10.17 -23.12
CA ALA A 467 5.63 -11.29 -24.07
C ALA A 467 4.42 -12.26 -24.00
N PRO A 468 4.01 -12.79 -22.83
CA PRO A 468 2.81 -13.63 -22.73
C PRO A 468 1.53 -12.88 -23.07
N ALA A 469 1.40 -11.61 -22.67
CA ALA A 469 0.19 -10.81 -22.95
C ALA A 469 -0.01 -10.64 -24.47
N LEU A 470 1.05 -10.26 -25.18
CA LEU A 470 1.03 -10.11 -26.63
C LEU A 470 0.81 -11.46 -27.35
N ALA A 471 1.47 -12.53 -26.90
CA ALA A 471 1.30 -13.87 -27.46
C ALA A 471 -0.16 -14.33 -27.37
N ALA A 472 -0.80 -14.16 -26.21
CA ALA A 472 -2.20 -14.50 -25.99
C ALA A 472 -3.19 -13.59 -26.74
N GLY A 473 -2.75 -12.47 -27.30
CA GLY A 473 -3.60 -11.53 -28.04
C GLY A 473 -4.23 -10.43 -27.19
N ASN A 474 -3.69 -10.17 -26.01
CA ASN A 474 -4.10 -9.05 -25.14
C ASN A 474 -3.41 -7.75 -25.56
N CYS A 475 -4.09 -6.62 -25.39
CA CYS A 475 -3.43 -5.32 -25.31
C CYS A 475 -2.88 -5.12 -23.88
N THR A 476 -1.74 -4.47 -23.74
CA THR A 476 -1.12 -4.22 -22.44
C THR A 476 -0.83 -2.74 -22.18
N ILE A 477 -0.98 -2.35 -20.91
CA ILE A 477 -0.57 -1.04 -20.39
C ILE A 477 0.42 -1.31 -19.25
N ILE A 478 1.66 -0.86 -19.44
CA ILE A 478 2.78 -1.16 -18.56
C ILE A 478 3.18 0.11 -17.80
N LYS A 479 3.04 0.09 -16.48
CA LYS A 479 3.55 1.12 -15.57
C LYS A 479 4.92 0.70 -15.06
N THR A 480 5.94 1.49 -15.37
CA THR A 480 7.32 1.27 -14.89
C THR A 480 7.47 1.71 -13.44
N ALA A 481 8.45 1.18 -12.72
CA ALA A 481 8.87 1.78 -11.46
C ALA A 481 9.42 3.20 -11.70
N GLU A 482 9.15 4.10 -10.76
CA GLU A 482 9.56 5.51 -10.86
C GLU A 482 11.07 5.71 -10.68
N GLN A 483 11.75 4.75 -10.04
CA GLN A 483 13.20 4.75 -9.85
C GLN A 483 13.96 4.42 -11.15
N THR A 484 13.41 3.52 -11.98
CA THR A 484 14.08 3.00 -13.18
C THR A 484 13.19 2.95 -14.44
N PRO A 485 12.69 4.11 -14.91
CA PRO A 485 11.81 4.17 -16.08
C PRO A 485 12.57 4.18 -17.42
N ILE A 486 13.84 4.57 -17.44
CA ILE A 486 14.56 4.98 -18.67
C ILE A 486 14.80 3.78 -19.60
N SER A 487 15.26 2.67 -19.03
CA SER A 487 15.56 1.43 -19.74
C SER A 487 14.36 0.89 -20.53
N ALA A 488 13.20 0.86 -19.89
CA ALA A 488 11.95 0.42 -20.50
C ALA A 488 11.49 1.37 -21.63
N LEU A 489 11.67 2.68 -21.48
CA LEU A 489 11.37 3.67 -22.52
C LEU A 489 12.29 3.49 -23.74
N ILE A 490 13.60 3.33 -23.53
CA ILE A 490 14.58 3.10 -24.60
C ILE A 490 14.27 1.79 -25.34
N LEU A 491 13.89 0.73 -24.62
CA LEU A 491 13.44 -0.51 -25.26
C LEU A 491 12.21 -0.25 -26.15
N PHE A 492 11.20 0.49 -25.65
CA PHE A 492 10.01 0.82 -26.41
C PHE A 492 10.30 1.68 -27.65
N GLU A 493 11.24 2.63 -27.58
CA GLU A 493 11.71 3.37 -28.77
C GLU A 493 12.30 2.44 -29.83
N LEU A 494 13.01 1.39 -29.40
CA LEU A 494 13.66 0.44 -30.30
C LEU A 494 12.71 -0.57 -30.92
N ILE A 495 11.56 -0.88 -30.31
CA ILE A 495 10.66 -1.96 -30.76
C ILE A 495 9.25 -1.49 -31.12
N GLY A 496 8.89 -0.24 -30.80
CA GLY A 496 7.54 0.28 -30.94
C GLY A 496 7.02 0.25 -32.38
N ASP A 497 7.90 0.38 -33.38
CA ASP A 497 7.56 0.27 -34.81
C ASP A 497 7.07 -1.14 -35.21
N LEU A 498 7.42 -2.16 -34.44
CA LEU A 498 7.04 -3.55 -34.69
C LEU A 498 5.65 -3.89 -34.13
N ILE A 499 5.15 -3.08 -33.20
CA ILE A 499 3.92 -3.33 -32.45
C ILE A 499 2.79 -2.44 -33.01
N PRO A 500 1.61 -2.99 -33.33
CA PRO A 500 0.51 -2.16 -33.80
C PRO A 500 0.12 -1.08 -32.77
N PRO A 501 -0.19 0.17 -33.18
CA PRO A 501 -0.54 1.24 -32.26
C PRO A 501 -1.66 0.86 -31.29
N GLY A 502 -1.46 1.15 -30.01
CA GLY A 502 -2.39 0.85 -28.91
C GLY A 502 -2.26 -0.57 -28.33
N VAL A 503 -1.58 -1.51 -29.00
CA VAL A 503 -1.43 -2.88 -28.48
C VAL A 503 -0.55 -2.94 -27.24
N ALA A 504 0.51 -2.15 -27.18
CA ALA A 504 1.34 -1.99 -25.99
C ALA A 504 1.51 -0.50 -25.69
N ASN A 505 1.29 -0.10 -24.44
CA ASN A 505 1.37 1.29 -24.00
C ASN A 505 2.24 1.33 -22.75
N ILE A 506 3.17 2.28 -22.66
CA ILE A 506 4.05 2.47 -21.51
C ILE A 506 3.73 3.80 -20.82
N VAL A 507 3.67 3.79 -19.49
CA VAL A 507 3.38 4.96 -18.66
C VAL A 507 4.38 5.04 -17.51
N THR A 508 4.82 6.26 -17.19
CA THR A 508 5.87 6.52 -16.20
C THR A 508 5.30 7.43 -15.12
N GLY A 509 4.90 6.88 -13.98
CA GLY A 509 4.27 7.68 -12.90
C GLY A 509 4.43 7.03 -11.55
N PHE A 510 4.07 7.71 -10.47
CA PHE A 510 4.15 7.11 -9.13
C PHE A 510 3.06 6.06 -8.94
N GLY A 511 3.28 5.11 -8.03
CA GLY A 511 2.31 4.07 -7.67
C GLY A 511 0.90 4.63 -7.38
N PRO A 512 0.74 5.61 -6.47
CA PRO A 512 -0.57 6.21 -6.18
C PRO A 512 -1.23 6.98 -7.34
N GLU A 513 -0.42 7.56 -8.24
CA GLU A 513 -0.89 8.45 -9.32
C GLU A 513 -1.23 7.73 -10.62
N ALA A 514 -0.49 6.66 -10.94
CA ALA A 514 -0.64 5.88 -12.16
C ALA A 514 -0.96 4.40 -11.88
N GLY A 515 -0.33 3.80 -10.88
CA GLY A 515 -0.53 2.38 -10.53
C GLY A 515 -1.92 2.09 -9.96
N LYS A 516 -2.38 2.90 -9.01
CA LYS A 516 -3.73 2.82 -8.43
C LYS A 516 -4.83 3.00 -9.50
N PRO A 517 -4.86 4.09 -10.30
CA PRO A 517 -5.90 4.22 -11.32
C PRO A 517 -5.83 3.13 -12.38
N LEU A 518 -4.64 2.62 -12.74
CA LEU A 518 -4.52 1.46 -13.62
C LEU A 518 -5.14 0.21 -13.01
N ALA A 519 -4.89 -0.06 -11.73
CA ALA A 519 -5.43 -1.23 -11.04
C ALA A 519 -6.95 -1.16 -10.80
N GLN A 520 -7.53 0.04 -10.74
CA GLN A 520 -8.96 0.27 -10.54
C GLN A 520 -9.73 0.52 -11.83
N HIS A 521 -9.08 0.61 -13.00
CA HIS A 521 -9.79 1.04 -14.20
C HIS A 521 -10.79 -0.03 -14.69
N PRO A 522 -12.07 0.29 -14.93
CA PRO A 522 -13.13 -0.72 -15.20
C PRO A 522 -12.94 -1.50 -16.52
N ASP A 523 -12.22 -0.93 -17.47
CA ASP A 523 -11.88 -1.60 -18.73
C ASP A 523 -10.67 -2.55 -18.65
N ILE A 524 -9.94 -2.57 -17.53
CA ILE A 524 -8.84 -3.50 -17.32
C ILE A 524 -9.40 -4.87 -16.92
N LYS A 525 -8.93 -5.91 -17.60
CA LYS A 525 -9.44 -7.29 -17.46
C LYS A 525 -8.53 -8.20 -16.63
N LYS A 526 -7.31 -7.75 -16.35
CA LYS A 526 -6.38 -8.37 -15.41
C LYS A 526 -5.32 -7.36 -14.99
N VAL A 527 -4.90 -7.42 -13.73
CA VAL A 527 -3.72 -6.69 -13.25
C VAL A 527 -2.61 -7.68 -12.92
N ALA A 528 -1.40 -7.43 -13.42
CA ALA A 528 -0.21 -8.18 -13.06
C ALA A 528 0.78 -7.25 -12.34
N PHE A 529 1.08 -7.52 -11.08
CA PHE A 529 1.97 -6.71 -10.26
C PHE A 529 3.17 -7.53 -9.79
N THR A 530 4.36 -6.94 -9.84
CA THR A 530 5.55 -7.50 -9.20
C THR A 530 6.17 -6.41 -8.32
N GLY A 531 6.44 -6.73 -7.05
CA GLY A 531 6.97 -5.75 -6.08
C GLY A 531 6.76 -6.16 -4.62
N GLU A 532 6.74 -5.20 -3.71
CA GLU A 532 6.64 -5.47 -2.27
C GLU A 532 5.28 -6.07 -1.87
N THR A 533 5.27 -6.96 -0.88
CA THR A 533 4.06 -7.58 -0.34
C THR A 533 3.03 -6.58 0.16
N THR A 534 3.44 -5.47 0.78
CA THR A 534 2.52 -4.43 1.28
C THR A 534 1.81 -3.73 0.13
N THR A 535 2.53 -3.34 -0.93
CA THR A 535 1.95 -2.76 -2.14
C THR A 535 1.08 -3.77 -2.90
N GLY A 536 1.49 -5.04 -2.98
CA GLY A 536 0.69 -6.10 -3.61
C GLY A 536 -0.70 -6.24 -2.98
N ARG A 537 -0.81 -6.11 -1.65
CA ARG A 537 -2.10 -6.08 -0.96
C ARG A 537 -2.96 -4.87 -1.36
N LEU A 538 -2.35 -3.70 -1.53
CA LEU A 538 -3.06 -2.50 -2.01
C LEU A 538 -3.57 -2.71 -3.44
N ILE A 539 -2.75 -3.27 -4.34
CA ILE A 539 -3.17 -3.60 -5.71
C ILE A 539 -4.37 -4.55 -5.71
N MET A 540 -4.38 -5.56 -4.83
CA MET A 540 -5.55 -6.42 -4.66
C MET A 540 -6.79 -5.68 -4.21
N GLN A 541 -6.66 -4.80 -3.22
CA GLN A 541 -7.78 -3.99 -2.75
C GLN A 541 -8.33 -3.10 -3.87
N TYR A 542 -7.46 -2.46 -4.63
CA TYR A 542 -7.83 -1.63 -5.78
C TYR A 542 -8.54 -2.45 -6.85
N ALA A 543 -7.98 -3.59 -7.25
CA ALA A 543 -8.56 -4.47 -8.26
C ALA A 543 -9.93 -5.04 -7.83
N SER A 544 -10.14 -5.26 -6.53
CA SER A 544 -11.38 -5.82 -5.98
C SER A 544 -12.61 -4.94 -6.21
N GLU A 545 -12.43 -3.62 -6.36
CA GLU A 545 -13.51 -2.67 -6.65
C GLU A 545 -14.27 -3.03 -7.93
N ASN A 546 -13.54 -3.53 -8.94
CA ASN A 546 -14.09 -3.94 -10.23
C ASN A 546 -13.96 -5.46 -10.48
N ILE A 547 -13.66 -6.25 -9.44
CA ILE A 547 -13.48 -7.70 -9.50
C ILE A 547 -12.46 -8.09 -10.58
N ILE A 548 -11.38 -7.30 -10.69
CA ILE A 548 -10.33 -7.53 -11.68
C ILE A 548 -9.41 -8.64 -11.17
N PRO A 549 -9.20 -9.75 -11.91
CA PRO A 549 -8.24 -10.78 -11.56
C PRO A 549 -6.84 -10.20 -11.40
N VAL A 550 -6.10 -10.64 -10.38
CA VAL A 550 -4.72 -10.24 -10.15
C VAL A 550 -3.76 -11.42 -10.27
N THR A 551 -2.57 -11.18 -10.81
CA THR A 551 -1.38 -12.01 -10.54
C THR A 551 -0.39 -11.13 -9.80
N LEU A 552 0.08 -11.62 -8.66
CA LEU A 552 1.09 -10.96 -7.86
C LEU A 552 2.37 -11.79 -7.93
N GLU A 553 3.52 -11.13 -7.88
CA GLU A 553 4.81 -11.76 -7.64
C GLU A 553 5.49 -10.90 -6.58
N LEU A 554 5.53 -11.41 -5.35
CA LEU A 554 5.92 -10.61 -4.19
C LEU A 554 7.28 -11.05 -3.64
N GLY A 555 7.74 -10.31 -2.63
CA GLY A 555 9.03 -10.56 -1.99
C GLY A 555 9.22 -11.98 -1.43
N GLY A 556 10.47 -12.29 -1.10
CA GLY A 556 10.89 -13.58 -0.61
C GLY A 556 11.89 -13.50 0.55
N LYS A 557 12.03 -14.63 1.27
CA LYS A 557 13.10 -14.85 2.24
C LYS A 557 13.70 -16.24 2.04
N SER A 558 14.22 -16.45 0.83
CA SER A 558 14.54 -17.75 0.28
C SER A 558 15.62 -18.47 1.09
N PRO A 559 15.36 -19.70 1.57
CA PRO A 559 16.39 -20.53 2.20
C PRO A 559 17.31 -21.17 1.15
N ASN A 560 18.57 -21.34 1.50
CA ASN A 560 19.59 -22.01 0.70
C ASN A 560 20.28 -23.05 1.60
N VAL A 561 20.01 -24.33 1.36
CA VAL A 561 20.30 -25.44 2.28
C VAL A 561 21.53 -26.21 1.80
N PHE A 562 22.55 -26.33 2.64
CA PHE A 562 23.82 -27.01 2.35
C PHE A 562 24.01 -28.21 3.27
N LEU A 563 23.95 -29.42 2.70
CA LEU A 563 24.14 -30.68 3.43
C LEU A 563 25.61 -31.10 3.47
N GLU A 564 25.95 -31.98 4.41
CA GLU A 564 27.32 -32.42 4.71
C GLU A 564 28.09 -32.93 3.48
N SER A 565 27.39 -33.59 2.56
CA SER A 565 28.00 -34.19 1.37
C SER A 565 28.59 -33.16 0.39
N VAL A 566 28.28 -31.87 0.56
CA VAL A 566 28.96 -30.78 -0.15
C VAL A 566 30.48 -30.85 0.07
N MET A 567 30.92 -31.15 1.30
CA MET A 567 32.34 -31.18 1.67
C MET A 567 33.02 -32.54 1.49
N ASP A 568 32.33 -33.56 0.95
CA ASP A 568 32.91 -34.91 0.77
C ASP A 568 34.14 -34.92 -0.16
N LYS A 569 34.19 -34.00 -1.13
CA LYS A 569 35.27 -33.89 -2.12
C LYS A 569 35.58 -32.42 -2.41
N ASP A 570 36.86 -32.09 -2.46
CA ASP A 570 37.37 -30.80 -2.94
C ASP A 570 37.43 -30.84 -4.48
N ASP A 571 36.30 -30.59 -5.12
CA ASP A 571 36.10 -30.67 -6.57
C ASP A 571 35.23 -29.50 -7.08
N ALA A 572 34.98 -29.47 -8.39
CA ALA A 572 34.17 -28.43 -9.02
C ALA A 572 32.74 -28.30 -8.46
N PHE A 573 32.20 -29.35 -7.82
CA PHE A 573 30.89 -29.26 -7.16
C PHE A 573 30.97 -28.45 -5.87
N LEU A 574 32.03 -28.63 -5.07
CA LEU A 574 32.26 -27.80 -3.89
C LEU A 574 32.42 -26.33 -4.27
N ASP A 575 33.24 -26.03 -5.29
CA ASP A 575 33.39 -24.66 -5.80
C ASP A 575 32.05 -24.07 -6.24
N LYS A 576 31.24 -24.84 -6.95
CA LYS A 576 29.90 -24.42 -7.38
C LYS A 576 28.96 -24.17 -6.19
N ALA A 577 29.04 -24.97 -5.12
CA ALA A 577 28.25 -24.77 -3.91
C ALA A 577 28.69 -23.52 -3.15
N VAL A 578 30.00 -23.23 -3.08
CA VAL A 578 30.52 -21.97 -2.55
C VAL A 578 29.95 -20.78 -3.33
N GLU A 579 30.05 -20.79 -4.67
CA GLU A 579 29.41 -19.77 -5.50
C GLU A 579 27.90 -19.68 -5.27
N GLY A 580 27.24 -20.83 -5.11
CA GLY A 580 25.83 -20.96 -4.76
C GLY A 580 25.42 -20.20 -3.51
N LEU A 581 26.30 -20.09 -2.51
CA LEU A 581 26.08 -19.26 -1.32
C LEU A 581 26.34 -17.78 -1.65
N VAL A 582 27.41 -17.46 -2.38
CA VAL A 582 27.84 -16.09 -2.72
C VAL A 582 26.84 -15.36 -3.62
N LEU A 583 25.98 -16.08 -4.35
CA LEU A 583 24.93 -15.51 -5.19
C LEU A 583 23.93 -14.59 -4.47
N PHE A 584 23.95 -14.47 -3.13
CA PHE A 584 23.21 -13.41 -2.43
C PHE A 584 23.65 -11.99 -2.82
N ALA A 585 24.86 -11.85 -3.38
CA ALA A 585 25.40 -10.58 -3.89
C ALA A 585 25.02 -10.29 -5.35
N PHE A 586 24.43 -11.26 -6.08
CA PHE A 586 23.95 -11.05 -7.45
C PHE A 586 22.88 -9.95 -7.46
N ASN A 587 23.01 -8.99 -8.39
CA ASN A 587 22.19 -7.78 -8.45
C ASN A 587 22.13 -7.03 -7.12
N GLN A 588 23.27 -6.94 -6.43
CA GLN A 588 23.39 -6.36 -5.09
C GLN A 588 22.41 -6.96 -4.06
N GLY A 589 21.92 -8.19 -4.27
CA GLY A 589 20.89 -8.81 -3.44
C GLY A 589 19.47 -8.25 -3.62
N GLU A 590 19.25 -7.35 -4.58
CA GLU A 590 17.95 -6.79 -4.98
C GLU A 590 17.20 -7.79 -5.89
N VAL A 591 17.01 -9.02 -5.41
CA VAL A 591 16.36 -10.12 -6.13
C VAL A 591 15.29 -10.73 -5.25
N CYS A 592 14.05 -10.87 -5.73
CA CYS A 592 12.92 -11.43 -4.96
C CYS A 592 13.19 -12.85 -4.45
N THR A 593 13.98 -13.63 -5.19
CA THR A 593 14.40 -14.98 -4.81
C THR A 593 15.79 -15.03 -4.18
N CYS A 594 16.42 -13.89 -3.88
CA CYS A 594 17.78 -13.81 -3.31
C CYS A 594 17.99 -14.89 -2.22
N PRO A 595 19.07 -15.70 -2.28
CA PRO A 595 19.38 -16.75 -1.29
C PRO A 595 19.81 -16.14 0.06
N SER A 596 18.98 -15.27 0.63
CA SER A 596 19.28 -14.40 1.77
C SER A 596 19.23 -15.11 3.12
N ARG A 597 18.91 -16.41 3.14
CA ARG A 597 19.09 -17.31 4.30
C ARG A 597 19.93 -18.52 3.91
N ALA A 598 21.14 -18.67 4.45
CA ALA A 598 21.91 -19.90 4.32
C ALA A 598 21.70 -20.80 5.55
N LEU A 599 21.28 -22.04 5.30
CA LEU A 599 21.15 -23.09 6.31
C LEU A 599 22.26 -24.11 6.01
N ILE A 600 23.18 -24.31 6.95
CA ILE A 600 24.39 -25.14 6.72
C ILE A 600 24.47 -26.23 7.78
N GLN A 601 24.72 -27.48 7.38
CA GLN A 601 24.81 -28.58 8.34
C GLN A 601 25.98 -28.38 9.32
N GLU A 602 25.75 -28.58 10.62
CA GLU A 602 26.69 -28.21 11.70
C GLU A 602 28.11 -28.76 11.50
N ASN A 603 28.25 -30.00 11.02
CA ASN A 603 29.54 -30.68 10.87
C ASN A 603 30.42 -30.13 9.73
N ILE A 604 29.86 -29.36 8.80
CA ILE A 604 30.61 -28.73 7.69
C ILE A 604 30.76 -27.22 7.82
N TYR A 605 30.04 -26.59 8.75
CA TYR A 605 29.87 -25.14 8.84
C TYR A 605 31.20 -24.38 8.78
N ASP A 606 32.14 -24.65 9.68
CA ASP A 606 33.36 -23.85 9.80
C ASP A 606 34.21 -23.90 8.52
N LYS A 607 34.45 -25.10 7.98
CA LYS A 607 35.28 -25.29 6.77
C LYS A 607 34.61 -24.74 5.52
N PHE A 608 33.29 -24.86 5.40
CA PHE A 608 32.55 -24.33 4.26
C PHE A 608 32.49 -22.80 4.30
N MET A 609 32.22 -22.21 5.48
CA MET A 609 32.16 -20.77 5.65
C MET A 609 33.52 -20.08 5.48
N GLU A 610 34.63 -20.71 5.87
CA GLU A 610 35.99 -20.19 5.59
C GLU A 610 36.19 -19.92 4.09
N ARG A 611 35.80 -20.87 3.24
CA ARG A 611 35.88 -20.73 1.78
C ARG A 611 34.90 -19.68 1.25
N CYS A 612 33.68 -19.67 1.78
CA CYS A 612 32.67 -18.69 1.39
C CYS A 612 33.09 -17.26 1.72
N LEU A 613 33.58 -16.99 2.94
CA LEU A 613 34.03 -15.67 3.36
C LEU A 613 35.24 -15.20 2.54
N THR A 614 36.14 -16.12 2.18
CA THR A 614 37.25 -15.82 1.25
C THR A 614 36.76 -15.41 -0.14
N ARG A 615 35.69 -16.06 -0.64
CA ARG A 615 35.10 -15.68 -1.94
C ARG A 615 34.35 -14.35 -1.86
N ILE A 616 33.64 -14.09 -0.77
CA ILE A 616 32.87 -12.84 -0.56
C ILE A 616 33.81 -11.64 -0.42
N SER A 617 34.96 -11.79 0.27
CA SER A 617 35.93 -10.71 0.41
C SER A 617 36.62 -10.31 -0.90
N ALA A 618 36.55 -11.17 -1.93
CA ALA A 618 37.08 -10.90 -3.26
C ALA A 618 36.12 -10.11 -4.16
N ILE A 619 34.89 -9.81 -3.72
CA ILE A 619 33.91 -9.03 -4.49
C ILE A 619 34.39 -7.58 -4.64
N THR A 620 34.52 -7.12 -5.88
CA THR A 620 34.85 -5.73 -6.25
C THR A 620 33.59 -4.90 -6.53
N MET A 621 33.65 -3.60 -6.23
CA MET A 621 32.54 -2.64 -6.38
C MET A 621 33.07 -1.30 -6.91
N ASP A 622 33.59 -1.29 -8.15
CA ASP A 622 34.16 -0.10 -8.79
C ASP A 622 33.12 0.59 -9.71
N ASP A 623 33.46 0.90 -10.96
CA ASP A 623 32.50 1.45 -11.91
C ASP A 623 31.53 0.34 -12.36
N PRO A 624 30.20 0.51 -12.24
CA PRO A 624 29.25 -0.50 -12.69
C PRO A 624 29.33 -0.78 -14.20
N LEU A 625 29.90 0.11 -15.02
CA LEU A 625 30.16 -0.13 -16.44
C LEU A 625 31.50 -0.84 -16.73
N ASP A 626 32.35 -1.03 -15.71
CA ASP A 626 33.52 -1.89 -15.85
C ASP A 626 33.09 -3.36 -15.79
N SER A 627 33.52 -4.15 -16.77
CA SER A 627 33.21 -5.58 -16.84
C SER A 627 33.82 -6.39 -15.69
N ASP A 628 34.87 -5.88 -15.05
CA ASP A 628 35.52 -6.51 -13.90
C ASP A 628 34.82 -6.20 -12.57
N THR A 629 33.92 -5.21 -12.53
CA THR A 629 33.12 -4.90 -11.34
C THR A 629 32.15 -6.04 -11.07
N MET A 630 32.22 -6.58 -9.84
CA MET A 630 31.40 -7.72 -9.47
C MET A 630 30.02 -7.35 -8.93
N MET A 631 29.91 -6.21 -8.25
CA MET A 631 28.67 -5.76 -7.62
C MET A 631 28.52 -4.24 -7.72
N GLY A 632 27.31 -3.76 -8.05
CA GLY A 632 27.02 -2.34 -8.27
C GLY A 632 26.47 -1.60 -7.03
N ALA A 633 25.79 -0.48 -7.27
CA ALA A 633 25.11 0.32 -6.24
C ALA A 633 23.66 -0.15 -6.02
N GLN A 634 23.06 0.20 -4.88
CA GLN A 634 21.62 0.01 -4.66
C GLN A 634 20.83 0.97 -5.56
N ALA A 635 19.64 0.56 -6.00
CA ALA A 635 18.87 1.30 -7.00
C ALA A 635 18.31 2.66 -6.54
N SER A 636 18.23 2.90 -5.22
CA SER A 636 17.70 4.15 -4.68
C SER A 636 18.16 4.43 -3.26
N ASN A 637 18.05 5.69 -2.83
CA ASN A 637 18.34 6.10 -1.46
C ASN A 637 17.41 5.42 -0.45
N ASP A 638 16.11 5.29 -0.75
CA ASP A 638 15.15 4.64 0.15
C ASP A 638 15.53 3.18 0.42
N GLN A 639 15.97 2.46 -0.62
CA GLN A 639 16.43 1.09 -0.48
C GLN A 639 17.78 1.02 0.26
N TYR A 640 18.72 1.92 -0.05
CA TYR A 640 20.00 2.03 0.64
C TYR A 640 19.84 2.22 2.15
N GLU A 641 19.03 3.20 2.57
CA GLU A 641 18.73 3.47 3.98
C GLU A 641 18.00 2.31 4.66
N LYS A 642 17.06 1.67 3.96
CA LYS A 642 16.38 0.46 4.46
C LYS A 642 17.39 -0.64 4.78
N ILE A 643 18.34 -0.91 3.88
CA ILE A 643 19.34 -1.97 4.07
C ILE A 643 20.27 -1.64 5.25
N LEU A 644 20.76 -0.41 5.35
CA LEU A 644 21.61 0.02 6.47
C LEU A 644 20.88 -0.13 7.82
N ASN A 645 19.61 0.26 7.89
CA ASN A 645 18.80 0.06 9.08
C ASN A 645 18.66 -1.44 9.45
N TYR A 646 18.51 -2.34 8.48
CA TYR A 646 18.49 -3.79 8.77
C TYR A 646 19.83 -4.35 9.23
N ILE A 647 20.95 -3.81 8.72
CA ILE A 647 22.28 -4.14 9.22
C ILE A 647 22.40 -3.77 10.71
N ASP A 648 21.90 -2.59 11.09
CA ASP A 648 21.92 -2.15 12.49
C ASP A 648 20.96 -2.96 13.37
N ILE A 649 19.76 -3.31 12.88
CA ILE A 649 18.85 -4.23 13.56
C ILE A 649 19.54 -5.58 13.83
N GLY A 650 20.25 -6.14 12.83
CA GLY A 650 21.00 -7.38 12.99
C GLY A 650 22.01 -7.33 14.14
N LYS A 651 22.80 -6.24 14.21
CA LYS A 651 23.75 -6.00 15.30
C LYS A 651 23.05 -5.85 16.66
N GLN A 652 21.94 -5.11 16.70
CA GLN A 652 21.16 -4.87 17.93
C GLN A 652 20.50 -6.13 18.48
N GLU A 653 20.08 -7.05 17.61
CA GLU A 653 19.52 -8.35 17.99
C GLU A 653 20.59 -9.37 18.39
N GLY A 654 21.88 -9.01 18.32
CA GLY A 654 23.00 -9.85 18.74
C GLY A 654 23.47 -10.84 17.67
N ALA A 655 23.15 -10.63 16.39
CA ALA A 655 23.76 -11.40 15.32
C ALA A 655 25.25 -11.06 15.18
N GLU A 656 26.08 -12.08 14.95
CA GLU A 656 27.52 -11.92 14.73
C GLU A 656 27.77 -11.49 13.28
N VAL A 657 28.46 -10.35 13.08
CA VAL A 657 28.90 -9.90 11.76
C VAL A 657 30.15 -10.69 11.36
N LEU A 658 30.03 -11.57 10.36
CA LEU A 658 31.17 -12.35 9.85
C LEU A 658 32.00 -11.56 8.84
N ILE A 659 31.36 -10.72 8.03
CA ILE A 659 32.00 -9.82 7.06
C ILE A 659 31.03 -8.68 6.70
N GLY A 660 31.56 -7.52 6.28
CA GLY A 660 30.77 -6.37 5.86
C GLY A 660 30.15 -5.62 7.04
N GLY A 661 28.87 -5.28 6.96
CA GLY A 661 28.12 -4.61 8.01
C GLY A 661 28.21 -3.08 8.00
N GLU A 662 28.62 -2.49 6.87
CA GLU A 662 28.80 -1.06 6.71
C GLU A 662 28.67 -0.63 5.23
N LYS A 663 28.52 0.68 5.02
CA LYS A 663 28.59 1.30 3.69
C LYS A 663 29.95 1.07 3.03
N TYR A 664 29.98 1.06 1.71
CA TYR A 664 31.22 1.02 0.94
C TYR A 664 31.51 2.41 0.36
N ALA A 665 32.70 2.94 0.63
CA ALA A 665 33.14 4.21 0.07
C ALA A 665 33.75 3.96 -1.31
N ASN A 666 32.92 4.00 -2.36
CA ASN A 666 33.39 3.88 -3.75
C ASN A 666 34.26 5.10 -4.10
N SER A 667 35.41 4.85 -4.72
CA SER A 667 36.40 5.89 -5.01
C SER A 667 36.01 6.78 -6.20
N LEU A 668 35.28 6.24 -7.17
CA LEU A 668 34.82 6.93 -8.38
C LEU A 668 33.50 7.65 -8.15
N TYR A 669 32.62 7.05 -7.35
CA TYR A 669 31.28 7.54 -7.04
C TYR A 669 31.08 7.63 -5.51
N PRO A 670 31.72 8.57 -4.80
CA PRO A 670 31.65 8.66 -3.34
C PRO A 670 30.25 8.91 -2.77
N GLN A 671 29.34 9.43 -3.60
CA GLN A 671 27.93 9.68 -3.26
C GLN A 671 27.00 8.54 -3.73
N GLY A 672 27.54 7.49 -4.33
CA GLY A 672 26.76 6.34 -4.79
C GLY A 672 26.29 5.48 -3.62
N TYR A 673 25.17 4.80 -3.82
CA TYR A 673 24.52 3.96 -2.81
C TYR A 673 25.19 2.58 -2.66
N TYR A 674 26.47 2.52 -2.29
CA TYR A 674 27.22 1.26 -2.18
C TYR A 674 27.23 0.71 -0.76
N ILE A 675 26.97 -0.60 -0.62
CA ILE A 675 26.95 -1.32 0.65
C ILE A 675 27.84 -2.56 0.52
N LYS A 676 28.69 -2.83 1.52
CA LYS A 676 29.54 -4.03 1.51
C LYS A 676 28.68 -5.29 1.57
N PRO A 677 29.03 -6.36 0.82
CA PRO A 677 28.42 -7.68 1.02
C PRO A 677 28.54 -8.08 2.49
N THR A 678 27.40 -8.31 3.14
CA THR A 678 27.32 -8.48 4.58
C THR A 678 26.80 -9.88 4.91
N VAL A 679 27.49 -10.57 5.82
CA VAL A 679 27.06 -11.88 6.30
C VAL A 679 26.92 -11.86 7.81
N PHE A 680 25.73 -12.22 8.29
CA PHE A 680 25.43 -12.39 9.70
C PHE A 680 25.32 -13.87 10.06
N LYS A 681 25.88 -14.26 11.20
CA LYS A 681 25.56 -15.53 11.88
C LYS A 681 24.55 -15.24 12.99
N GLY A 682 23.46 -16.01 13.03
CA GLY A 682 22.40 -15.82 14.02
C GLY A 682 21.42 -16.99 14.05
N HIS A 683 20.20 -16.73 14.51
CA HIS A 683 19.14 -17.74 14.56
C HIS A 683 17.88 -17.29 13.84
N ASN A 684 17.07 -18.24 13.36
CA ASN A 684 15.94 -17.97 12.47
C ASN A 684 14.86 -17.02 13.03
N LYS A 685 14.80 -16.80 14.36
CA LYS A 685 13.83 -15.87 14.99
C LYS A 685 14.21 -14.39 14.93
N MET A 686 15.43 -14.05 14.53
CA MET A 686 15.85 -12.65 14.33
C MET A 686 15.13 -12.04 13.13
N ARG A 687 14.92 -10.72 13.14
CA ARG A 687 14.25 -10.00 12.06
C ARG A 687 15.00 -10.12 10.74
N ILE A 688 16.32 -10.11 10.76
CA ILE A 688 17.14 -10.30 9.55
C ILE A 688 16.95 -11.69 8.90
N PHE A 689 16.42 -12.69 9.62
CA PHE A 689 16.01 -13.98 9.05
C PHE A 689 14.54 -14.01 8.63
N GLN A 690 13.68 -13.16 9.18
CA GLN A 690 12.23 -13.20 8.94
C GLN A 690 11.76 -12.19 7.90
N GLU A 691 12.42 -11.05 7.81
CA GLU A 691 12.04 -9.90 6.98
C GLU A 691 12.91 -9.80 5.72
N GLU A 692 12.30 -9.37 4.62
CA GLU A 692 12.99 -9.14 3.36
C GLU A 692 13.76 -7.82 3.41
N ILE A 693 15.09 -7.92 3.38
CA ILE A 693 16.01 -6.78 3.38
C ILE A 693 16.14 -6.21 1.97
N PHE A 694 16.25 -7.11 0.98
CA PHE A 694 16.38 -6.79 -0.45
C PHE A 694 17.68 -6.00 -0.76
N GLY A 695 18.80 -6.51 -0.26
CA GLY A 695 20.14 -5.94 -0.44
C GLY A 695 21.20 -7.01 -0.21
N PRO A 696 22.50 -6.68 -0.22
CA PRO A 696 23.58 -7.65 -0.22
C PRO A 696 23.86 -8.12 1.22
N VAL A 697 22.84 -8.70 1.87
CA VAL A 697 22.86 -9.13 3.27
C VAL A 697 22.37 -10.58 3.38
N LEU A 698 23.26 -11.47 3.82
CA LEU A 698 23.01 -12.89 4.04
C LEU A 698 22.89 -13.19 5.54
N SER A 699 21.84 -13.93 5.93
CA SER A 699 21.70 -14.48 7.28
C SER A 699 22.00 -15.97 7.29
N VAL A 700 22.94 -16.40 8.14
CA VAL A 700 23.46 -17.77 8.20
C VAL A 700 23.14 -18.42 9.54
N THR A 701 22.58 -19.61 9.51
CA THR A 701 22.38 -20.46 10.70
C THR A 701 22.75 -21.91 10.38
N THR A 702 22.92 -22.72 11.41
CA THR A 702 23.16 -24.16 11.28
C THR A 702 21.91 -25.01 11.52
N PHE A 703 21.98 -26.28 11.14
CA PHE A 703 21.01 -27.33 11.50
C PHE A 703 21.74 -28.67 11.67
N LYS A 704 21.12 -29.61 12.39
CA LYS A 704 21.68 -30.93 12.73
C LYS A 704 21.33 -32.00 11.71
N ASP A 705 20.07 -32.05 11.33
CA ASP A 705 19.51 -33.07 10.44
C ASP A 705 18.51 -32.48 9.43
N GLN A 706 18.04 -33.32 8.51
CA GLN A 706 17.13 -32.89 7.43
C GLN A 706 15.78 -32.39 7.94
N ASP A 707 15.28 -32.94 9.04
CA ASP A 707 13.99 -32.54 9.61
C ASP A 707 14.09 -31.13 10.21
N GLU A 708 15.20 -30.84 10.91
CA GLU A 708 15.50 -29.50 11.40
C GLU A 708 15.72 -28.50 10.25
N ALA A 709 16.47 -28.89 9.21
CA ALA A 709 16.67 -28.06 8.02
C ALA A 709 15.34 -27.66 7.38
N LEU A 710 14.44 -28.62 7.21
CA LEU A 710 13.12 -28.40 6.62
C LEU A 710 12.26 -27.46 7.47
N LYS A 711 12.27 -27.68 8.79
CA LYS A 711 11.55 -26.84 9.74
C LYS A 711 12.03 -25.40 9.68
N ILE A 712 13.34 -25.15 9.65
CA ILE A 712 13.90 -23.80 9.58
C ILE A 712 13.64 -23.16 8.21
N ALA A 713 13.79 -23.92 7.12
CA ALA A 713 13.54 -23.45 5.76
C ALA A 713 12.11 -22.91 5.61
N ASN A 714 11.12 -23.64 6.16
CA ASN A 714 9.71 -23.29 6.06
C ASN A 714 9.22 -22.30 7.14
N ASP A 715 9.98 -22.05 8.21
CA ASP A 715 9.67 -21.09 9.28
C ASP A 715 9.91 -19.64 8.83
N THR A 716 9.10 -19.21 7.86
CA THR A 716 9.02 -17.85 7.31
C THR A 716 7.62 -17.65 6.72
N THR A 717 7.20 -16.40 6.57
CA THR A 717 5.91 -16.06 5.93
C THR A 717 5.96 -16.08 4.40
N TYR A 718 7.17 -16.21 3.82
CA TYR A 718 7.44 -16.19 2.38
C TYR A 718 7.63 -17.60 1.80
N GLY A 719 7.59 -17.73 0.48
CA GLY A 719 7.75 -19.02 -0.21
C GLY A 719 8.05 -18.89 -1.70
N LEU A 720 8.94 -17.97 -2.09
CA LEU A 720 9.24 -17.75 -3.51
C LEU A 720 10.28 -18.74 -4.07
N GLY A 721 11.54 -18.58 -3.65
CA GLY A 721 12.66 -19.42 -4.09
C GLY A 721 13.27 -20.23 -2.94
N SER A 722 14.03 -21.28 -3.28
CA SER A 722 14.85 -22.05 -2.35
C SER A 722 15.99 -22.78 -3.08
N GLY A 723 17.08 -23.10 -2.38
CA GLY A 723 18.20 -23.90 -2.89
C GLY A 723 18.48 -25.11 -2.02
N VAL A 724 18.89 -26.22 -2.62
CA VAL A 724 19.33 -27.45 -1.93
C VAL A 724 20.62 -27.95 -2.57
N TRP A 725 21.67 -28.11 -1.75
CA TRP A 725 23.01 -28.52 -2.16
C TRP A 725 23.42 -29.82 -1.46
N THR A 726 23.51 -30.90 -2.23
CA THR A 726 23.90 -32.22 -1.74
C THR A 726 24.30 -33.12 -2.90
N ARG A 727 25.16 -34.10 -2.62
CA ARG A 727 25.50 -35.20 -3.53
C ARG A 727 24.54 -36.39 -3.39
N ASP A 728 23.70 -36.41 -2.35
CA ASP A 728 22.73 -37.47 -2.10
C ASP A 728 21.38 -37.16 -2.75
N ILE A 729 20.97 -37.99 -3.70
CA ILE A 729 19.70 -37.86 -4.42
C ILE A 729 18.47 -38.01 -3.52
N HIS A 730 18.54 -38.83 -2.47
CA HIS A 730 17.43 -39.01 -1.54
C HIS A 730 17.21 -37.75 -0.70
N GLN A 731 18.30 -37.16 -0.19
CA GLN A 731 18.25 -35.88 0.51
C GLN A 731 17.69 -34.78 -0.39
N MET A 732 18.18 -34.72 -1.63
CA MET A 732 17.76 -33.73 -2.63
C MET A 732 16.26 -33.83 -2.90
N GLN A 733 15.74 -35.03 -3.17
CA GLN A 733 14.32 -35.26 -3.45
C GLN A 733 13.42 -35.01 -2.23
N LEU A 734 13.87 -35.35 -1.02
CA LEU A 734 13.10 -35.14 0.20
C LEU A 734 12.97 -33.64 0.49
N LEU A 735 14.09 -32.91 0.50
CA LEU A 735 14.09 -31.49 0.80
C LEU A 735 13.42 -30.68 -0.31
N SER A 736 13.65 -31.00 -1.59
CA SER A 736 13.05 -30.24 -2.69
C SER A 736 11.53 -30.34 -2.74
N ARG A 737 10.94 -31.43 -2.22
CA ARG A 737 9.49 -31.64 -2.16
C ARG A 737 8.88 -31.16 -0.83
N GLY A 738 9.68 -31.07 0.22
CA GLY A 738 9.22 -30.63 1.53
C GLY A 738 9.33 -29.11 1.75
N ILE A 739 10.23 -28.42 1.06
CA ILE A 739 10.37 -26.96 1.19
C ILE A 739 9.20 -26.28 0.47
N GLU A 740 8.49 -25.41 1.20
CA GLU A 740 7.32 -24.66 0.73
C GLU A 740 7.76 -23.42 -0.06
N ALA A 741 8.36 -23.63 -1.23
CA ALA A 741 8.75 -22.59 -2.16
C ALA A 741 8.25 -22.91 -3.58
N GLY A 742 7.86 -21.88 -4.34
CA GLY A 742 7.37 -22.09 -5.70
C GLY A 742 8.46 -22.56 -6.67
N ARG A 743 9.73 -22.27 -6.37
CA ARG A 743 10.88 -22.83 -7.09
C ARG A 743 11.98 -23.29 -6.15
N VAL A 744 12.37 -24.56 -6.27
CA VAL A 744 13.52 -25.12 -5.54
C VAL A 744 14.62 -25.51 -6.51
N TRP A 745 15.76 -24.82 -6.47
CA TRP A 745 16.94 -25.16 -7.24
C TRP A 745 17.75 -26.25 -6.54
N CYS A 746 18.04 -27.31 -7.27
CA CYS A 746 18.85 -28.43 -6.79
C CYS A 746 20.26 -28.33 -7.39
N ASN A 747 21.28 -28.18 -6.54
CA ASN A 747 22.69 -28.06 -6.95
C ASN A 747 22.97 -26.91 -7.95
N CYS A 748 22.15 -25.86 -7.90
CA CYS A 748 22.25 -24.61 -8.64
C CYS A 748 21.43 -23.52 -7.93
N TYR A 749 21.47 -22.29 -8.42
CA TYR A 749 20.60 -21.19 -7.99
C TYR A 749 20.42 -20.19 -9.15
N HIS A 750 19.36 -19.36 -9.11
CA HIS A 750 19.09 -18.29 -10.10
C HIS A 750 19.00 -18.74 -11.57
N ALA A 751 18.70 -20.02 -11.84
CA ALA A 751 18.38 -20.47 -13.19
C ALA A 751 16.91 -20.15 -13.53
N TYR A 752 16.68 -19.27 -14.50
CA TYR A 752 15.35 -18.79 -14.94
C TYR A 752 15.06 -19.03 -16.43
N PRO A 753 15.13 -20.28 -16.95
CA PRO A 753 14.73 -20.56 -18.32
C PRO A 753 13.26 -20.20 -18.54
N ALA A 754 12.95 -19.60 -19.70
CA ALA A 754 11.63 -19.03 -19.98
C ALA A 754 10.46 -20.04 -19.89
N HIS A 755 10.72 -21.33 -20.12
CA HIS A 755 9.72 -22.39 -20.07
C HIS A 755 9.33 -22.85 -18.67
N ALA A 756 10.16 -22.54 -17.67
CA ALA A 756 9.92 -23.00 -16.32
C ALA A 756 9.06 -21.99 -15.57
N SER A 757 7.96 -22.47 -14.99
CA SER A 757 7.07 -21.65 -14.15
C SER A 757 7.84 -20.96 -13.02
N PHE A 758 7.38 -19.77 -12.67
CA PHE A 758 7.90 -18.94 -11.59
C PHE A 758 6.70 -18.36 -10.85
N GLY A 759 6.73 -18.44 -9.52
CA GLY A 759 5.64 -18.01 -8.65
C GLY A 759 5.92 -18.36 -7.20
N GLY A 760 5.09 -17.90 -6.26
CA GLY A 760 5.33 -18.01 -4.83
C GLY A 760 4.27 -18.78 -4.04
N TYR A 761 4.70 -19.46 -2.98
CA TYR A 761 3.84 -19.96 -1.90
C TYR A 761 3.61 -18.87 -0.85
N LYS A 762 2.65 -19.11 0.07
CA LYS A 762 2.38 -18.25 1.24
C LYS A 762 2.20 -16.79 0.82
N LYS A 763 2.88 -15.83 1.47
CA LYS A 763 2.78 -14.39 1.15
C LYS A 763 3.64 -13.93 -0.03
N SER A 764 4.38 -14.84 -0.69
CA SER A 764 5.09 -14.55 -1.95
C SER A 764 4.19 -14.71 -3.19
N VAL A 765 3.02 -15.36 -2.99
CA VAL A 765 1.90 -15.72 -3.89
C VAL A 765 2.09 -15.71 -5.40
N ASP A 766 1.78 -16.85 -6.03
CA ASP A 766 0.95 -16.98 -7.24
C ASP A 766 -0.40 -17.62 -6.82
N PHE A 767 -1.54 -17.15 -7.34
CA PHE A 767 -2.87 -17.41 -6.73
C PHE A 767 -3.43 -18.80 -7.00
N LEU A 768 -3.38 -19.71 -6.01
CA LEU A 768 -4.28 -20.87 -5.91
C LEU A 768 -4.73 -21.29 -4.48
N GLN A 769 -4.51 -20.52 -3.40
CA GLN A 769 -4.86 -21.03 -2.04
C GLN A 769 -5.60 -20.13 -1.02
N GLU A 770 -5.87 -18.83 -1.27
CA GLU A 770 -6.78 -18.04 -0.39
C GLU A 770 -8.23 -17.97 -0.88
N GLN A 771 -8.56 -18.58 -2.02
CA GLN A 771 -9.90 -18.56 -2.60
C GLN A 771 -10.97 -19.26 -1.74
N SER A 772 -10.65 -20.25 -0.92
CA SER A 772 -11.68 -21.16 -0.41
C SER A 772 -12.70 -20.52 0.55
N ILE A 773 -12.30 -19.68 1.52
CA ILE A 773 -13.28 -19.09 2.48
C ILE A 773 -14.14 -18.03 1.80
N GLN A 774 -13.54 -17.11 1.02
CA GLN A 774 -14.29 -16.07 0.34
C GLN A 774 -15.18 -16.64 -0.77
N GLU A 775 -14.68 -17.63 -1.53
CA GLU A 775 -15.45 -18.30 -2.57
C GLU A 775 -16.57 -19.15 -1.97
N ASN A 776 -16.30 -19.91 -0.90
CA ASN A 776 -17.35 -20.67 -0.20
C ASN A 776 -18.37 -19.73 0.46
N THR A 777 -17.95 -18.58 0.98
CA THR A 777 -18.86 -17.54 1.48
C THR A 777 -19.73 -17.00 0.35
N LYS A 778 -19.15 -16.71 -0.81
CA LYS A 778 -19.88 -16.23 -2.01
C LYS A 778 -20.86 -17.29 -2.53
N LYS A 779 -20.43 -18.55 -2.66
CA LYS A 779 -21.29 -19.68 -3.06
C LYS A 779 -22.42 -19.90 -2.07
N GLY A 780 -22.12 -19.88 -0.77
CA GLY A 780 -23.11 -20.01 0.29
C GLY A 780 -24.16 -18.90 0.26
N ILE A 781 -23.73 -17.64 0.11
CA ILE A 781 -24.65 -16.50 -0.06
C ILE A 781 -25.48 -16.66 -1.33
N MET A 782 -24.88 -17.06 -2.45
CA MET A 782 -25.59 -17.24 -3.71
C MET A 782 -26.69 -18.31 -3.61
N ILE A 783 -26.38 -19.48 -3.05
CA ILE A 783 -27.35 -20.57 -2.84
C ILE A 783 -28.45 -20.14 -1.85
N ALA A 784 -28.07 -19.45 -0.78
CA ALA A 784 -29.03 -18.95 0.20
C ALA A 784 -29.95 -17.86 -0.38
N THR A 785 -29.42 -16.97 -1.22
CA THR A 785 -30.23 -16.00 -1.96
C THR A 785 -31.20 -16.71 -2.89
N LEU A 786 -30.76 -17.75 -3.62
CA LEU A 786 -31.67 -18.55 -4.44
C LEU A 786 -32.82 -19.17 -3.62
N PHE A 787 -32.52 -19.75 -2.45
CA PHE A 787 -33.57 -20.27 -1.56
C PHE A 787 -34.50 -19.17 -1.03
N LYS A 788 -33.96 -18.00 -0.69
CA LYS A 788 -34.75 -16.84 -0.30
C LYS A 788 -35.69 -16.39 -1.42
N ASP A 789 -35.20 -16.33 -2.65
CA ASP A 789 -35.94 -15.82 -3.81
C ASP A 789 -37.10 -16.74 -4.22
N ILE A 790 -36.96 -18.06 -3.99
CA ILE A 790 -38.06 -19.03 -4.21
C ILE A 790 -38.97 -19.21 -2.98
N GLY A 791 -38.79 -18.41 -1.92
CA GLY A 791 -39.63 -18.41 -0.71
C GLY A 791 -39.29 -19.51 0.31
N CYS A 792 -38.15 -20.18 0.19
CA CYS A 792 -37.70 -21.22 1.10
C CYS A 792 -36.97 -20.66 2.33
N HIS A 793 -37.69 -19.92 3.18
CA HIS A 793 -37.11 -19.26 4.37
C HIS A 793 -36.66 -20.21 5.49
N ASN A 794 -37.16 -21.46 5.49
CA ASN A 794 -36.82 -22.48 6.48
C ASN A 794 -35.69 -23.43 6.02
N ALA A 795 -35.03 -23.13 4.89
CA ALA A 795 -33.90 -23.91 4.41
C ALA A 795 -32.68 -23.73 5.33
N HIS A 796 -31.73 -24.66 5.22
CA HIS A 796 -30.41 -24.52 5.82
C HIS A 796 -29.35 -24.68 4.74
N ILE A 797 -28.28 -23.89 4.81
CA ILE A 797 -27.07 -24.15 4.02
C ILE A 797 -26.24 -25.19 4.75
N VAL A 798 -25.87 -26.25 4.04
CA VAL A 798 -25.00 -27.30 4.57
C VAL A 798 -23.55 -26.90 4.31
N LEU A 799 -22.78 -26.78 5.39
CA LEU A 799 -21.33 -26.65 5.36
C LEU A 799 -20.73 -28.01 5.75
N SER A 800 -19.81 -28.51 4.95
CA SER A 800 -19.05 -29.72 5.26
C SER A 800 -17.59 -29.54 4.85
N ASP A 801 -16.72 -30.38 5.39
CA ASP A 801 -15.38 -30.54 4.86
C ASP A 801 -15.38 -31.50 3.64
N ASN A 802 -14.31 -31.45 2.85
CA ASN A 802 -14.18 -32.27 1.66
C ASN A 802 -13.92 -33.75 2.03
N ASN A 803 -15.00 -34.52 2.06
CA ASN A 803 -14.97 -35.95 2.37
C ASN A 803 -14.25 -36.77 1.30
N GLY A 804 -13.43 -37.72 1.75
CA GLY A 804 -12.84 -38.73 0.85
C GLY A 804 -11.61 -38.28 0.06
N ILE A 805 -11.25 -36.99 0.12
CA ILE A 805 -10.11 -36.42 -0.64
C ILE A 805 -8.80 -36.53 0.15
N HIS A 806 -8.84 -36.49 1.48
CA HIS A 806 -7.63 -36.58 2.30
C HIS A 806 -7.21 -38.06 2.48
N PRO A 807 -6.12 -38.53 1.83
CA PRO A 807 -5.84 -39.96 1.72
C PRO A 807 -5.71 -40.67 3.07
N GLN A 808 -5.10 -39.99 4.05
CA GLN A 808 -4.94 -40.55 5.39
C GLN A 808 -6.25 -40.61 6.18
N ARG A 809 -7.14 -39.63 6.01
CA ARG A 809 -8.45 -39.61 6.71
C ARG A 809 -9.37 -40.66 6.08
N THR A 810 -9.36 -40.78 4.75
CA THR A 810 -10.05 -41.84 4.01
C THR A 810 -9.57 -43.24 4.44
N LYS A 811 -8.25 -43.43 4.58
CA LYS A 811 -7.65 -44.70 5.01
C LYS A 811 -8.04 -45.08 6.44
N ASN A 812 -8.14 -44.11 7.34
CA ASN A 812 -8.38 -44.32 8.76
C ASN A 812 -9.79 -43.97 9.24
N ALA A 813 -10.74 -43.79 8.33
CA ALA A 813 -12.14 -43.57 8.67
C ALA A 813 -12.66 -44.62 9.67
N GLY A 814 -13.37 -44.14 10.68
CA GLY A 814 -13.87 -44.90 11.83
C GLY A 814 -12.80 -45.23 12.88
N ARG A 815 -11.55 -44.77 12.71
CA ARG A 815 -10.37 -45.12 13.53
C ARG A 815 -9.36 -43.97 13.70
N ILE A 816 -9.81 -42.73 13.60
CA ILE A 816 -8.94 -41.56 13.72
C ILE A 816 -8.28 -41.52 15.11
N SER A 817 -6.96 -41.43 15.14
CA SER A 817 -6.18 -41.29 16.38
C SER A 817 -6.02 -39.82 16.79
N THR A 818 -5.66 -39.57 18.06
CA THR A 818 -5.44 -38.20 18.57
C THR A 818 -4.35 -37.44 17.79
N SER A 819 -3.33 -38.13 17.27
CA SER A 819 -2.28 -37.53 16.43
C SER A 819 -2.74 -37.14 15.03
N GLU A 820 -3.93 -37.61 14.60
CA GLU A 820 -4.50 -37.34 13.27
C GLU A 820 -5.63 -36.30 13.32
N GLN A 821 -5.88 -35.73 14.49
CA GLN A 821 -6.78 -34.60 14.69
C GLN A 821 -6.13 -33.31 14.22
N LEU A 822 -6.95 -32.29 13.95
CA LEU A 822 -6.42 -30.95 13.68
C LEU A 822 -5.58 -30.45 14.88
N PRO A 823 -4.37 -29.89 14.63
CA PRO A 823 -3.60 -29.19 15.65
C PRO A 823 -4.41 -28.04 16.27
N SER A 824 -4.11 -27.67 17.52
CA SER A 824 -4.84 -26.60 18.23
C SER A 824 -4.86 -25.26 17.49
N SER A 825 -3.79 -24.92 16.76
CA SER A 825 -3.72 -23.72 15.93
C SER A 825 -4.65 -23.76 14.71
N GLN A 826 -4.88 -24.95 14.13
CA GLN A 826 -5.77 -25.12 12.98
C GLN A 826 -7.24 -25.19 13.41
N TRP A 827 -7.53 -25.68 14.62
CA TRP A 827 -8.89 -25.65 15.18
C TRP A 827 -9.47 -24.24 15.26
N SER A 828 -8.69 -23.27 15.72
CA SER A 828 -9.13 -21.87 15.79
C SER A 828 -9.47 -21.33 14.40
N LEU A 829 -8.62 -21.60 13.41
CA LEU A 829 -8.83 -21.16 12.03
C LEU A 829 -10.06 -21.83 11.40
N PHE A 830 -10.22 -23.14 11.59
CA PHE A 830 -11.35 -23.90 11.06
C PHE A 830 -12.68 -23.43 11.65
N ALA A 831 -12.75 -23.25 12.97
CA ALA A 831 -13.94 -22.76 13.65
C ALA A 831 -14.29 -21.32 13.22
N GLN A 832 -13.29 -20.43 13.16
CA GLN A 832 -13.48 -19.04 12.69
C GLN A 832 -13.96 -18.99 11.24
N GLY A 833 -13.43 -19.87 10.37
CA GLY A 833 -13.88 -19.98 8.98
C GLY A 833 -15.35 -20.41 8.90
N CYS A 834 -15.76 -21.42 9.68
CA CYS A 834 -17.15 -21.86 9.74
C CYS A 834 -18.08 -20.75 10.26
N GLU A 835 -17.69 -20.03 11.32
CA GLU A 835 -18.47 -18.90 11.82
C GLU A 835 -18.55 -17.75 10.82
N HIS A 836 -17.45 -17.44 10.13
CA HIS A 836 -17.40 -16.38 9.14
C HIS A 836 -18.38 -16.65 8.00
N ILE A 837 -18.36 -17.86 7.45
CA ILE A 837 -19.29 -18.29 6.40
C ILE A 837 -20.73 -18.22 6.90
N ALA A 838 -21.00 -18.83 8.06
CA ALA A 838 -22.35 -18.91 8.62
C ALA A 838 -22.95 -17.54 8.94
N ARG A 839 -22.15 -16.65 9.53
CA ARG A 839 -22.53 -15.26 9.83
C ARG A 839 -22.88 -14.48 8.57
N ASN A 840 -22.02 -14.53 7.56
CA ASN A 840 -22.23 -13.79 6.31
C ASN A 840 -23.47 -14.28 5.55
N ILE A 841 -23.74 -15.58 5.56
CA ILE A 841 -24.97 -16.14 4.97
C ILE A 841 -26.18 -15.63 5.74
N LEU A 842 -26.17 -15.76 7.07
CA LEU A 842 -27.27 -15.34 7.93
C LEU A 842 -27.59 -13.84 7.81
N GLU A 843 -26.58 -12.98 7.90
CA GLU A 843 -26.73 -11.51 7.85
C GLU A 843 -27.29 -11.05 6.49
N LYS A 844 -26.88 -11.68 5.39
CA LYS A 844 -27.30 -11.26 4.04
C LYS A 844 -28.62 -11.86 3.58
N THR A 845 -28.93 -13.08 4.01
CA THR A 845 -30.06 -13.85 3.45
C THR A 845 -31.13 -14.19 4.47
N GLY A 846 -30.81 -14.15 5.76
CA GLY A 846 -31.68 -14.66 6.84
C GLY A 846 -31.68 -16.19 6.96
N ILE A 847 -30.95 -16.91 6.10
CA ILE A 847 -30.88 -18.38 6.10
C ILE A 847 -29.76 -18.84 7.03
N ARG A 848 -30.03 -19.88 7.83
CA ARG A 848 -29.07 -20.43 8.78
C ARG A 848 -28.18 -21.51 8.16
N THR A 849 -27.02 -21.72 8.75
CA THR A 849 -26.03 -22.71 8.28
C THR A 849 -25.91 -23.86 9.28
N VAL A 850 -25.85 -25.09 8.78
CA VAL A 850 -25.57 -26.30 9.57
C VAL A 850 -24.27 -26.94 9.12
N TYR A 851 -23.48 -27.44 10.06
CA TYR A 851 -22.31 -28.24 9.77
C TYR A 851 -22.70 -29.72 9.66
N HIS A 852 -22.37 -30.39 8.56
CA HIS A 852 -22.60 -31.82 8.35
C HIS A 852 -21.28 -32.56 8.53
N HIS A 853 -21.19 -33.33 9.62
CA HIS A 853 -20.04 -34.18 9.91
C HIS A 853 -20.14 -35.47 9.11
N HIS A 854 -18.98 -36.04 8.73
CA HIS A 854 -18.95 -37.23 7.91
C HIS A 854 -17.66 -38.02 8.15
N CYS A 855 -17.69 -39.30 7.80
CA CYS A 855 -16.50 -40.15 7.88
C CYS A 855 -15.57 -39.89 6.70
N ALA A 856 -14.27 -40.03 6.89
CA ALA A 856 -13.25 -39.57 5.94
C ALA A 856 -13.21 -38.05 5.72
N GLY A 857 -13.87 -37.28 6.59
CA GLY A 857 -13.70 -35.82 6.74
C GLY A 857 -12.72 -35.49 7.87
N TRP A 858 -12.45 -34.21 8.10
CA TRP A 858 -11.69 -33.67 9.25
C TRP A 858 -12.51 -33.64 10.55
N ILE A 859 -13.83 -33.51 10.44
CA ILE A 859 -14.75 -33.57 11.58
C ILE A 859 -15.51 -34.88 11.51
N GLU A 860 -14.94 -35.91 12.12
CA GLU A 860 -15.48 -37.27 12.06
C GLU A 860 -15.80 -37.83 13.45
N THR A 861 -14.87 -37.71 14.39
CA THR A 861 -15.00 -38.34 15.72
C THR A 861 -15.91 -37.56 16.67
N PRO A 862 -16.46 -38.21 17.71
CA PRO A 862 -17.19 -37.51 18.78
C PRO A 862 -16.42 -36.34 19.38
N PHE A 863 -15.11 -36.51 19.61
CA PHE A 863 -14.25 -35.46 20.15
C PHE A 863 -14.09 -34.28 19.18
N GLU A 864 -13.84 -34.54 17.89
CA GLU A 864 -13.69 -33.47 16.89
C GLU A 864 -15.00 -32.69 16.72
N LEU A 865 -16.13 -33.38 16.72
CA LEU A 865 -17.43 -32.74 16.62
C LEU A 865 -17.74 -31.90 17.86
N GLU A 866 -17.49 -32.43 19.05
CA GLU A 866 -17.62 -31.71 20.31
C GLU A 866 -16.71 -30.47 20.33
N LYS A 867 -15.48 -30.62 19.85
CA LYS A 867 -14.52 -29.52 19.75
C LYS A 867 -15.04 -28.41 18.85
N LEU A 868 -15.51 -28.73 17.65
CA LEU A 868 -16.11 -27.75 16.74
C LEU A 868 -17.32 -27.03 17.37
N MET A 869 -18.23 -27.78 17.99
CA MET A 869 -19.39 -27.19 18.67
C MET A 869 -18.96 -26.27 19.81
N SER A 870 -17.97 -26.66 20.62
CA SER A 870 -17.47 -25.79 21.71
C SER A 870 -16.81 -24.49 21.23
N MET A 871 -16.29 -24.47 20.00
CA MET A 871 -15.52 -23.35 19.44
C MET A 871 -16.34 -22.43 18.53
N THR A 872 -17.60 -22.75 18.28
CA THR A 872 -18.47 -22.00 17.37
C THR A 872 -19.75 -21.55 18.07
N SER A 873 -20.24 -20.38 17.71
CA SER A 873 -21.42 -19.77 18.29
C SER A 873 -22.66 -20.64 18.06
N PRO A 874 -23.44 -20.92 19.13
CA PRO A 874 -24.67 -21.70 19.03
C PRO A 874 -25.77 -21.02 18.22
N GLU A 875 -25.66 -19.72 17.96
CA GLU A 875 -26.62 -18.96 17.13
C GLU A 875 -26.25 -18.95 15.64
N LEU A 876 -24.96 -19.11 15.32
CA LEU A 876 -24.47 -18.99 13.94
C LEU A 876 -24.42 -20.33 13.22
N LEU A 877 -23.94 -21.38 13.90
CA LEU A 877 -23.69 -22.68 13.26
C LEU A 877 -24.46 -23.79 13.98
N GLY A 878 -25.41 -24.40 13.28
CA GLY A 878 -26.09 -25.61 13.73
C GLY A 878 -25.34 -26.88 13.35
N LEU A 879 -25.88 -28.02 13.78
CA LEU A 879 -25.41 -29.36 13.46
C LEU A 879 -26.45 -30.07 12.59
N CYS A 880 -25.98 -30.68 11.51
CA CYS A 880 -26.67 -31.76 10.83
C CYS A 880 -26.17 -33.09 11.42
N LEU A 881 -26.98 -33.71 12.28
CA LEU A 881 -26.61 -34.97 12.92
C LEU A 881 -26.83 -36.13 11.95
N ASP A 882 -25.74 -36.78 11.54
CA ASP A 882 -25.80 -38.02 10.77
C ASP A 882 -25.58 -39.22 11.68
N THR A 883 -26.66 -39.97 11.94
CA THR A 883 -26.64 -41.04 12.94
C THR A 883 -25.68 -42.19 12.57
N GLY A 884 -25.54 -42.48 11.28
CA GLY A 884 -24.76 -43.62 10.80
C GLY A 884 -23.28 -43.31 10.80
N HIS A 885 -22.92 -42.14 10.26
CA HIS A 885 -21.54 -41.65 10.30
C HIS A 885 -21.05 -41.48 11.74
N TYR A 886 -21.90 -40.94 12.63
CA TYR A 886 -21.54 -40.77 14.04
C TYR A 886 -21.27 -42.13 14.72
N CYS A 887 -22.12 -43.13 14.48
CA CYS A 887 -21.90 -44.50 14.98
C CYS A 887 -20.64 -45.16 14.42
N PHE A 888 -20.36 -44.99 13.12
CA PHE A 888 -19.16 -45.55 12.51
C PHE A 888 -17.88 -44.98 13.12
N ALA A 889 -17.88 -43.69 13.44
CA ALA A 889 -16.81 -43.00 14.16
C ALA A 889 -16.75 -43.31 15.67
N GLY A 890 -17.65 -44.16 16.17
CA GLY A 890 -17.67 -44.61 17.57
C GLY A 890 -18.54 -43.79 18.51
N GLY A 891 -19.35 -42.86 17.99
CA GLY A 891 -20.30 -42.06 18.75
C GLY A 891 -21.64 -42.76 19.00
N SER A 892 -22.40 -42.26 19.97
CA SER A 892 -23.80 -42.62 20.22
C SER A 892 -24.70 -41.43 19.88
N PRO A 893 -25.58 -41.55 18.86
CA PRO A 893 -26.51 -40.48 18.49
C PRO A 893 -27.38 -39.99 19.67
N GLU A 894 -27.73 -40.88 20.58
CA GLU A 894 -28.50 -40.58 21.78
C GLU A 894 -27.75 -39.62 22.73
N SER A 895 -26.43 -39.81 22.86
CA SER A 895 -25.58 -38.98 23.70
C SER A 895 -25.40 -37.57 23.12
N ILE A 896 -25.19 -37.44 21.81
CA ILE A 896 -24.99 -36.12 21.20
C ILE A 896 -26.28 -35.29 21.17
N ILE A 897 -27.45 -35.93 21.05
CA ILE A 897 -28.74 -35.24 21.18
C ILE A 897 -28.93 -34.69 22.59
N GLU A 898 -28.47 -35.41 23.62
CA GLU A 898 -28.54 -34.96 24.99
C GLU A 898 -27.59 -33.79 25.27
N SER A 899 -26.36 -33.83 24.74
CA SER A 899 -25.36 -32.78 24.92
C SER A 899 -25.61 -31.53 24.07
N TYR A 900 -26.07 -31.68 22.83
CA TYR A 900 -26.13 -30.61 21.83
C TYR A 900 -27.51 -30.44 21.16
N GLY A 901 -28.59 -30.98 21.75
CA GLY A 901 -29.93 -31.00 21.14
C GLY A 901 -30.43 -29.66 20.59
N LYS A 902 -30.17 -28.55 21.29
CA LYS A 902 -30.57 -27.19 20.84
C LYS A 902 -29.84 -26.72 19.57
N ARG A 903 -28.70 -27.32 19.25
CA ARG A 903 -27.91 -27.03 18.05
C ARG A 903 -28.17 -28.02 16.91
N ILE A 904 -28.92 -29.10 17.15
CA ILE A 904 -29.32 -30.02 16.09
C ILE A 904 -30.46 -29.39 15.32
N TRP A 905 -30.14 -28.79 14.17
CA TRP A 905 -31.12 -28.12 13.31
C TRP A 905 -31.51 -28.97 12.10
N HIS A 906 -30.73 -30.01 11.81
CA HIS A 906 -31.04 -31.00 10.79
C HIS A 906 -30.61 -32.39 11.23
N VAL A 907 -31.28 -33.43 10.73
CA VAL A 907 -31.01 -34.82 11.11
C VAL A 907 -31.05 -35.72 9.87
N HIS A 908 -29.98 -36.47 9.68
CA HIS A 908 -29.88 -37.56 8.72
C HIS A 908 -29.95 -38.90 9.46
N PHE A 909 -31.01 -39.66 9.20
CA PHE A 909 -31.12 -41.04 9.64
C PHE A 909 -30.40 -41.94 8.64
N LYS A 910 -29.26 -42.43 9.11
CA LYS A 910 -28.42 -43.45 8.46
C LYS A 910 -28.10 -44.51 9.51
N ASP A 911 -28.24 -45.78 9.17
CA ASP A 911 -27.92 -46.88 10.11
C ASP A 911 -26.53 -47.44 9.80
N CYS A 912 -25.86 -47.99 10.81
CA CYS A 912 -24.50 -48.52 10.70
C CYS A 912 -24.49 -50.00 11.07
N ASP A 913 -24.07 -50.87 10.15
CA ASP A 913 -23.96 -52.31 10.43
C ASP A 913 -22.80 -52.56 11.41
N ALA A 914 -23.13 -53.08 12.61
CA ALA A 914 -22.14 -53.29 13.67
C ALA A 914 -21.07 -54.33 13.30
N ALA A 915 -21.45 -55.37 12.54
CA ALA A 915 -20.54 -56.45 12.16
C ALA A 915 -19.55 -55.94 11.09
N ILE A 916 -20.05 -55.19 10.11
CA ILE A 916 -19.21 -54.55 9.08
C ILE A 916 -18.35 -53.45 9.71
N ALA A 917 -18.86 -52.66 10.65
CA ALA A 917 -18.08 -51.66 11.39
C ALA A 917 -16.92 -52.32 12.15
N HIS A 918 -17.20 -53.42 12.85
CA HIS A 918 -16.19 -54.18 13.56
C HIS A 918 -15.15 -54.78 12.60
N GLN A 919 -15.59 -55.39 11.49
CA GLN A 919 -14.69 -55.95 10.49
C GLN A 919 -13.83 -54.88 9.82
N SER A 920 -14.41 -53.74 9.45
CA SER A 920 -13.68 -52.59 8.91
C SER A 920 -12.57 -52.17 9.86
N ARG A 921 -12.86 -52.10 11.17
CA ARG A 921 -11.86 -51.73 12.18
C ARG A 921 -10.73 -52.77 12.32
N VAL A 922 -11.08 -54.05 12.41
CA VAL A 922 -10.10 -55.14 12.57
C VAL A 922 -9.24 -55.32 11.32
N ARG A 923 -9.84 -55.24 10.13
CA ARG A 923 -9.16 -55.40 8.84
C ARG A 923 -8.55 -54.10 8.31
N ARG A 924 -8.77 -52.98 8.99
CA ARG A 924 -8.29 -51.64 8.64
C ARG A 924 -8.70 -51.22 7.22
N TRP A 925 -9.95 -51.48 6.87
CA TRP A 925 -10.53 -51.06 5.59
C TRP A 925 -10.62 -49.54 5.51
N ASP A 926 -10.26 -48.96 4.37
CA ASP A 926 -10.55 -47.56 4.11
C ASP A 926 -12.08 -47.31 4.00
N TYR A 927 -12.46 -46.05 3.92
CA TYR A 927 -13.86 -45.64 3.86
C TYR A 927 -14.62 -46.29 2.70
N PHE A 928 -14.06 -46.29 1.49
CA PHE A 928 -14.71 -46.82 0.29
C PHE A 928 -14.84 -48.35 0.33
N THR A 929 -13.85 -49.05 0.86
CA THR A 929 -13.93 -50.50 1.08
C THR A 929 -15.03 -50.83 2.09
N SER A 930 -15.16 -50.02 3.15
CA SER A 930 -16.25 -50.19 4.13
C SER A 930 -17.62 -49.98 3.49
N LEU A 931 -17.77 -48.98 2.61
CA LEU A 931 -18.98 -48.77 1.82
C LEU A 931 -19.33 -49.97 0.92
N GLN A 932 -18.34 -50.52 0.22
CA GLN A 932 -18.53 -51.72 -0.65
C GLN A 932 -19.02 -52.94 0.13
N HIS A 933 -18.65 -53.04 1.41
CA HIS A 933 -19.13 -54.10 2.29
C HIS A 933 -20.47 -53.77 2.98
N GLY A 934 -21.10 -52.65 2.64
CA GLY A 934 -22.41 -52.26 3.14
C GLY A 934 -22.40 -51.75 4.58
N ILE A 935 -21.36 -50.99 4.96
CA ILE A 935 -21.25 -50.41 6.30
C ILE A 935 -22.50 -49.60 6.70
N PHE A 936 -23.10 -48.88 5.75
CA PHE A 936 -24.37 -48.19 5.97
C PHE A 936 -25.51 -49.02 5.40
N CYS A 937 -26.40 -49.46 6.29
CA CYS A 937 -27.43 -50.45 6.01
C CYS A 937 -28.84 -49.85 6.19
N PRO A 938 -29.90 -50.54 5.74
CA PRO A 938 -31.28 -50.09 5.93
C PRO A 938 -31.60 -49.88 7.40
N LEU A 939 -32.50 -48.93 7.69
CA LEU A 939 -32.88 -48.58 9.06
C LEU A 939 -33.42 -49.81 9.80
N GLY A 940 -32.89 -50.05 11.00
CA GLY A 940 -33.26 -51.19 11.84
C GLY A 940 -32.51 -52.48 11.51
N LYS A 941 -31.53 -52.42 10.62
CA LYS A 941 -30.59 -53.52 10.36
C LYS A 941 -29.23 -53.30 11.01
N GLY A 942 -28.92 -52.07 11.45
CA GLY A 942 -27.66 -51.72 12.08
C GLY A 942 -27.78 -51.52 13.59
N CYS A 943 -26.86 -50.74 14.15
CA CYS A 943 -26.73 -50.51 15.58
C CYS A 943 -27.38 -49.23 16.10
N VAL A 944 -27.92 -48.36 15.24
CA VAL A 944 -28.55 -47.12 15.72
C VAL A 944 -29.89 -47.44 16.38
N ASN A 945 -30.08 -47.02 17.64
CA ASN A 945 -31.35 -47.20 18.34
C ASN A 945 -32.33 -46.07 17.97
N PHE A 946 -32.94 -46.18 16.79
CA PHE A 946 -33.86 -45.15 16.29
C PHE A 946 -35.06 -44.90 17.22
N HIS A 947 -35.51 -45.87 18.01
CA HIS A 947 -36.57 -45.66 18.99
C HIS A 947 -36.17 -44.61 20.04
N GLU A 948 -34.99 -44.77 20.64
CA GLU A 948 -34.47 -43.81 21.63
C GLU A 948 -34.02 -42.50 20.98
N VAL A 949 -33.45 -42.51 19.77
CA VAL A 949 -33.14 -41.29 19.00
C VAL A 949 -34.40 -40.46 18.77
N ILE A 950 -35.49 -41.07 18.25
CA ILE A 950 -36.77 -40.40 18.00
C ILE A 950 -37.35 -39.85 19.31
N LYS A 951 -37.31 -40.62 20.39
CA LYS A 951 -37.77 -40.19 21.71
C LYS A 951 -36.99 -38.99 22.23
N LYS A 952 -35.66 -38.99 22.11
CA LYS A 952 -34.81 -37.87 22.51
C LYS A 952 -35.03 -36.63 21.63
N LEU A 953 -35.19 -36.79 20.32
CA LEU A 953 -35.58 -35.70 19.41
C LEU A 953 -36.94 -35.09 19.79
N LYS A 954 -37.93 -35.92 20.16
CA LYS A 954 -39.22 -35.45 20.69
C LYS A 954 -39.05 -34.67 22.00
N ASN A 955 -38.21 -35.15 22.91
CA ASN A 955 -37.96 -34.49 24.21
C ASN A 955 -37.33 -33.10 24.07
N ILE A 956 -36.53 -32.85 23.01
CA ILE A 956 -35.96 -31.53 22.73
C ILE A 956 -36.86 -30.68 21.82
N ASN A 957 -38.10 -31.11 21.55
CA ASN A 957 -39.04 -30.46 20.63
C ASN A 957 -38.44 -30.22 19.23
N TYR A 958 -37.75 -31.22 18.67
CA TYR A 958 -37.28 -31.12 17.30
C TYR A 958 -38.47 -31.16 16.33
N HIS A 959 -38.63 -30.09 15.53
CA HIS A 959 -39.70 -29.93 14.55
C HIS A 959 -39.21 -29.92 13.10
N GLY A 960 -37.93 -30.20 12.87
CA GLY A 960 -37.34 -30.23 11.53
C GLY A 960 -37.68 -31.51 10.76
N TRP A 961 -37.35 -31.50 9.47
CA TRP A 961 -37.40 -32.70 8.64
C TRP A 961 -36.30 -33.70 9.06
N ILE A 962 -36.60 -34.98 8.92
CA ILE A 962 -35.62 -36.06 9.02
C ILE A 962 -35.37 -36.56 7.60
N VAL A 963 -34.12 -36.44 7.15
CA VAL A 963 -33.68 -37.02 5.88
C VAL A 963 -33.25 -38.45 6.14
N VAL A 964 -33.76 -39.40 5.36
CA VAL A 964 -33.29 -40.79 5.43
C VAL A 964 -32.26 -40.98 4.33
N GLU A 965 -31.02 -41.23 4.73
CA GLU A 965 -29.89 -41.37 3.81
C GLU A 965 -29.45 -42.83 3.76
N GLN A 966 -29.32 -43.36 2.54
CA GLN A 966 -28.92 -44.74 2.30
C GLN A 966 -27.94 -44.79 1.13
N ASP A 967 -26.71 -45.22 1.43
CA ASP A 967 -25.71 -45.50 0.40
C ASP A 967 -26.04 -46.83 -0.28
N ILE A 968 -26.14 -46.81 -1.62
CA ILE A 968 -26.51 -47.97 -2.43
C ILE A 968 -25.52 -48.07 -3.58
N LEU A 969 -24.58 -49.01 -3.48
CA LEU A 969 -23.63 -49.30 -4.54
C LEU A 969 -24.20 -50.32 -5.55
N PRO A 970 -23.63 -50.39 -6.77
CA PRO A 970 -24.01 -51.42 -7.74
C PRO A 970 -23.97 -52.83 -7.12
N GLY A 971 -25.07 -53.56 -7.24
CA GLY A 971 -25.22 -54.92 -6.68
C GLY A 971 -25.88 -54.98 -5.29
N MET A 972 -26.09 -53.86 -4.60
CA MET A 972 -26.72 -53.85 -3.26
C MET A 972 -28.26 -53.79 -3.31
N GLY A 973 -28.87 -53.40 -4.42
CA GLY A 973 -30.33 -53.29 -4.54
C GLY A 973 -30.73 -52.04 -5.32
N THR A 974 -31.99 -51.61 -5.19
CA THR A 974 -32.46 -50.37 -5.83
C THR A 974 -32.82 -49.30 -4.78
N PRO A 975 -32.56 -48.01 -5.07
CA PRO A 975 -32.99 -46.90 -4.21
C PRO A 975 -34.46 -46.95 -3.81
N LYS A 976 -35.33 -47.29 -4.76
CA LYS A 976 -36.78 -47.41 -4.52
C LYS A 976 -37.11 -48.47 -3.46
N ARG A 977 -36.46 -49.63 -3.51
CA ARG A 977 -36.69 -50.72 -2.56
C ARG A 977 -36.30 -50.31 -1.15
N TYR A 978 -35.10 -49.76 -0.97
CA TYR A 978 -34.62 -49.36 0.34
C TYR A 978 -35.42 -48.18 0.93
N ALA A 979 -35.86 -47.23 0.10
CA ALA A 979 -36.77 -46.18 0.53
C ALA A 979 -38.10 -46.75 1.09
N GLN A 980 -38.65 -47.79 0.46
CA GLN A 980 -39.85 -48.47 0.95
C GLN A 980 -39.61 -49.21 2.28
N GLU A 981 -38.50 -49.96 2.39
CA GLU A 981 -38.13 -50.67 3.61
C GLU A 981 -37.90 -49.72 4.79
N ASN A 982 -37.16 -48.63 4.57
CA ASN A 982 -36.89 -47.61 5.58
C ASN A 982 -38.19 -46.91 6.03
N ARG A 983 -39.09 -46.60 5.09
CA ARG A 983 -40.41 -46.02 5.41
C ARG A 983 -41.26 -46.98 6.25
N MET A 984 -41.30 -48.27 5.91
CA MET A 984 -42.02 -49.28 6.69
C MET A 984 -41.44 -49.43 8.11
N TYR A 985 -40.12 -49.29 8.27
CA TYR A 985 -39.48 -49.32 9.57
C TYR A 985 -39.87 -48.10 10.43
N LEU A 986 -39.79 -46.89 9.87
CA LEU A 986 -40.13 -45.65 10.60
C LEU A 986 -41.61 -45.55 10.98
N ASN A 987 -42.52 -46.06 10.14
CA ASN A 987 -43.94 -46.14 10.45
C ASN A 987 -44.23 -46.88 11.78
N LYS A 988 -43.37 -47.81 12.21
CA LYS A 988 -43.52 -48.53 13.50
C LYS A 988 -43.37 -47.61 14.71
N PHE A 989 -42.73 -46.45 14.54
CA PHE A 989 -42.48 -45.46 15.58
C PHE A 989 -43.33 -44.19 15.44
N GLY A 990 -44.27 -44.18 14.48
CA GLY A 990 -45.14 -43.04 14.20
C GLY A 990 -44.38 -41.83 13.63
N VAL A 991 -43.35 -42.09 12.81
CA VAL A 991 -42.59 -41.08 12.04
C VAL A 991 -42.98 -41.17 10.57
#